data_AF-A0A1F8V479-F1
#
_entry.id   AF-A0A1F8V479-F1
#
_cell.length_a   1.000
_cell.length_b   1.000
_cell.length_c   1.000
_cell.angle_alpha   90.00
_cell.angle_beta   90.00
_cell.angle_gamma   90.00
#
_symmetry.space_group_name_H-M   'P 1'
#
loop_
_entity.id
_entity.type
_entity.pdbx_description
1 polymer ?
#
loop_
_entity_poly.entity_id
_entity_poly.type
_entity_poly.pdbx_seq_one_letter_code
_entity_poly.pdbx_strand_id
1 'polypeptide(L)'
;MALIKITDITAQLDISSRSLRYYEQMSLIQSIRPKFEKYRYFDDENIERLKQIIVLRKMQIPIKDIIRIYESHDMSVVVETFVNRINAIEDEINALSEMKRITNEFLQTMLKNGIKKISSLPLLYEEMDKQLEVLEEHKPVTYEGLSAVSEKLKNEIEVFIIELPQMRMLSSKQKDNSLSDVEGFTDWMELHNIPRSLPGSHELFEYQDNKDDTIIIRRIDNNFINDSPYIDIIFNGGLFAVGSVFVDEDIGAFHFNMMKSLDNNLYYKVDYQHDGNLRHESLLESVLSPDEKREKVNIFLAVKKRMPEVSLYESNEQIKNITVDEIEKLNPILWTKEFSIDDEIVHMQPGKSIPTGITVHYPLRVDIDFRIDDEKMPQYSGAGRGIPCVLFEYGDEYYGVNMDDNSHTWLYREAIAFTQPIIKNKYNYPQLGKINIPDYNRLTWIIGAKHFAVILNDEVRYCGINFPYMKMVLTQQIPHEIMVNTRQGEYKVFFKNISVSQLKMPLKKNIKKGVIRMVTRQSNNILPDIREIVDGGKGENYTFADCMAFLMERSGRPDIGYWVFVGITGDSVTQIYNKNNALYRDNASQYLVGPKHVKHVFDAIGYEYTYITAEQINANKTMYLQTLMAYIDNGVPVIATEDVRQGIKAGSEECNQFLIVGYEDNGKTLLVHLNDPNKIKKYETTNIINQDWIFVGEKKYDVPINDILKNAVFKMKHWLTLPEQDGVCFGAMAFRAWADDIENGRYDDDISLWGNYTCYICNLSSNAANAGVEPDFIRRFAEVYPEYTEMYQKITAQYKKLSNGPGQTWKELEDLSGGFNVKYEALRNKENRVKIAAELRKAGEVLDEVVRILNEYLPEAK
;
A
#
# COMPACT_ATOMS: atom_id res chain seq x y z
N MET A 1 -21.09 -25.81 -16.86
CA MET A 1 -20.99 -24.72 -15.87
C MET A 1 -19.64 -24.05 -16.06
N ALA A 2 -19.62 -22.75 -16.35
CA ALA A 2 -18.38 -22.00 -16.49
C ALA A 2 -17.82 -21.75 -15.09
N LEU A 3 -16.59 -22.19 -14.84
CA LEU A 3 -15.91 -21.97 -13.57
C LEU A 3 -14.92 -20.82 -13.77
N ILE A 4 -15.09 -19.72 -13.06
CA ILE A 4 -14.21 -18.56 -13.17
C ILE A 4 -13.21 -18.56 -12.03
N LYS A 5 -11.94 -18.34 -12.36
CA LYS A 5 -10.83 -18.35 -11.42
C LYS A 5 -10.88 -17.12 -10.53
N ILE A 6 -10.51 -17.29 -9.25
CA ILE A 6 -10.49 -16.20 -8.25
C ILE A 6 -9.73 -14.95 -8.72
N THR A 7 -8.64 -15.10 -9.48
CA THR A 7 -7.85 -13.98 -10.00
C THR A 7 -8.64 -13.12 -10.98
N ASP A 8 -9.45 -13.76 -11.82
CA ASP A 8 -10.15 -13.13 -12.92
C ASP A 8 -11.38 -12.39 -12.35
N ILE A 9 -12.06 -12.99 -11.36
CA ILE A 9 -13.15 -12.35 -10.61
C ILE A 9 -12.65 -11.12 -9.84
N THR A 10 -11.49 -11.20 -9.18
CA THR A 10 -10.95 -10.05 -8.44
C THR A 10 -10.60 -8.87 -9.36
N ALA A 11 -10.14 -9.15 -10.58
CA ALA A 11 -9.87 -8.12 -11.58
C ALA A 11 -11.16 -7.54 -12.18
N GLN A 12 -12.16 -8.39 -12.47
CA GLN A 12 -13.44 -7.97 -13.06
C GLN A 12 -14.30 -7.13 -12.11
N LEU A 13 -14.31 -7.47 -10.82
CA LEU A 13 -15.20 -6.85 -9.84
C LEU A 13 -14.51 -5.83 -8.92
N ASP A 14 -13.22 -5.54 -9.15
CA ASP A 14 -12.41 -4.62 -8.37
C ASP A 14 -12.49 -4.87 -6.85
N ILE A 15 -12.37 -6.15 -6.47
CA ILE A 15 -12.38 -6.59 -5.08
C ILE A 15 -11.12 -7.34 -4.73
N SER A 16 -10.66 -7.20 -3.49
CA SER A 16 -9.48 -7.93 -3.04
C SER A 16 -9.79 -9.43 -2.90
N SER A 17 -8.79 -10.27 -3.20
CA SER A 17 -8.83 -11.71 -2.86
C SER A 17 -9.07 -11.95 -1.36
N ARG A 18 -8.78 -10.97 -0.49
CA ARG A 18 -9.07 -11.02 0.95
C ARG A 18 -10.57 -10.88 1.21
N SER A 19 -11.26 -9.97 0.52
CA SER A 19 -12.70 -9.77 0.63
C SER A 19 -13.46 -11.04 0.23
N LEU A 20 -13.07 -11.69 -0.87
CA LEU A 20 -13.65 -12.97 -1.29
C LEU A 20 -13.50 -14.09 -0.25
N ARG A 21 -12.31 -14.19 0.34
CA ARG A 21 -12.07 -15.19 1.40
C ARG A 21 -12.84 -14.88 2.67
N TYR A 22 -13.00 -13.60 2.99
CA TYR A 22 -13.80 -13.17 4.13
C TYR A 22 -15.28 -13.51 3.91
N TYR A 23 -15.82 -13.28 2.71
CA TYR A 23 -17.19 -13.69 2.36
C TYR A 23 -17.36 -15.22 2.38
N GLU A 24 -16.34 -15.97 1.92
CA GLU A 24 -16.31 -17.44 2.05
C GLU A 24 -16.28 -17.89 3.53
N GLN A 25 -15.52 -17.21 4.39
CA GLN A 25 -15.45 -17.49 5.82
C GLN A 25 -16.75 -17.19 6.57
N MET A 26 -17.47 -16.16 6.13
CA MET A 26 -18.78 -15.78 6.65
C MET A 26 -19.92 -16.60 5.99
N SER A 27 -19.60 -17.67 5.26
CA SER A 27 -20.57 -18.55 4.58
C SER A 27 -21.48 -17.85 3.56
N LEU A 28 -21.10 -16.65 3.07
CA LEU A 28 -21.87 -15.88 2.09
C LEU A 28 -21.67 -16.37 0.65
N ILE A 29 -20.52 -16.97 0.35
CA ILE A 29 -20.19 -17.58 -0.94
C ILE A 29 -19.39 -18.86 -0.71
N GLN A 30 -19.36 -19.76 -1.69
CA GLN A 30 -18.58 -21.00 -1.66
C GLN A 30 -17.65 -21.09 -2.88
N SER A 31 -16.50 -21.73 -2.73
CA SER A 31 -15.59 -21.99 -3.84
C SER A 31 -15.48 -23.47 -4.16
N ILE A 32 -15.26 -23.76 -5.44
CA ILE A 32 -15.01 -25.10 -5.97
C ILE A 32 -13.50 -25.26 -6.19
N ARG A 33 -12.97 -26.43 -5.82
CA ARG A 33 -11.57 -26.81 -6.09
C ARG A 33 -11.51 -28.07 -6.96
N PRO A 34 -11.27 -27.93 -8.27
CA PRO A 34 -11.02 -29.08 -9.13
C PRO A 34 -9.77 -29.86 -8.66
N LYS A 35 -9.81 -31.20 -8.78
CA LYS A 35 -8.79 -32.12 -8.21
C LYS A 35 -7.34 -31.86 -8.65
N PHE A 36 -7.13 -31.11 -9.74
CA PHE A 36 -5.81 -30.82 -10.32
C PHE A 36 -5.41 -29.35 -10.22
N GLU A 37 -6.20 -28.51 -9.54
CA GLU A 37 -5.98 -27.06 -9.55
C GLU A 37 -5.69 -26.48 -8.16
N LYS A 38 -4.73 -25.53 -8.14
CA LYS A 38 -4.30 -24.84 -6.90
C LYS A 38 -5.16 -23.64 -6.55
N TYR A 39 -5.95 -23.16 -7.52
CA TYR A 39 -6.79 -21.97 -7.37
C TYR A 39 -8.23 -22.32 -7.04
N ARG A 40 -8.90 -21.37 -6.38
CA ARG A 40 -10.34 -21.41 -6.17
C ARG A 40 -11.04 -20.99 -7.45
N TYR A 41 -12.11 -21.71 -7.76
CA TYR A 41 -13.03 -21.37 -8.82
C TYR A 41 -14.40 -21.09 -8.22
N PHE A 42 -15.17 -20.22 -8.85
CA PHE A 42 -16.54 -19.93 -8.49
C PHE A 42 -17.42 -20.24 -9.70
N ASP A 43 -18.60 -20.79 -9.42
CA ASP A 43 -19.63 -21.00 -10.42
C ASP A 43 -20.46 -19.72 -10.63
N ASP A 44 -21.33 -19.75 -11.63
CA ASP A 44 -22.16 -18.62 -12.02
C ASP A 44 -23.08 -18.14 -10.86
N GLU A 45 -23.58 -19.06 -10.04
CA GLU A 45 -24.45 -18.74 -8.88
C GLU A 45 -23.69 -17.94 -7.82
N ASN A 46 -22.49 -18.38 -7.45
CA ASN A 46 -21.65 -17.66 -6.49
C ASN A 46 -21.16 -16.30 -7.03
N ILE A 47 -20.99 -16.18 -8.35
CA ILE A 47 -20.62 -14.92 -8.99
C ILE A 47 -21.78 -13.91 -8.94
N GLU A 48 -23.01 -14.34 -9.21
CA GLU A 48 -24.19 -13.47 -9.07
C GLU A 48 -24.41 -13.05 -7.62
N ARG A 49 -24.29 -14.00 -6.68
CA ARG A 49 -24.38 -13.70 -5.25
C ARG A 49 -23.31 -12.71 -4.79
N LEU A 50 -22.08 -12.86 -5.31
CA LEU A 50 -21.00 -11.92 -5.06
C LEU A 50 -21.29 -10.52 -5.60
N LYS A 51 -21.83 -10.39 -6.82
CA LYS A 51 -22.26 -9.09 -7.36
C LYS A 51 -23.28 -8.41 -6.45
N GLN A 52 -24.26 -9.16 -5.95
CA GLN A 52 -25.26 -8.66 -5.02
C GLN A 52 -24.62 -8.18 -3.70
N ILE A 53 -23.71 -8.96 -3.12
CA ILE A 53 -22.96 -8.57 -1.90
C ILE A 53 -22.18 -7.26 -2.13
N ILE A 54 -21.52 -7.11 -3.29
CA ILE A 54 -20.77 -5.89 -3.63
C ILE A 54 -21.70 -4.69 -3.72
N VAL A 55 -22.88 -4.83 -4.33
CA VAL A 55 -23.87 -3.75 -4.43
C VAL A 55 -24.32 -3.31 -3.04
N LEU A 56 -24.68 -4.25 -2.16
CA LEU A 56 -25.07 -3.96 -0.78
C LEU A 56 -23.94 -3.27 0.00
N ARG A 57 -22.68 -3.71 -0.21
CA ARG A 57 -21.50 -3.06 0.39
C ARG A 57 -21.23 -1.66 -0.14
N LYS A 58 -21.47 -1.40 -1.43
CA LYS A 58 -21.37 -0.06 -2.02
C LYS A 58 -22.47 0.86 -1.50
N MET A 59 -23.63 0.32 -1.12
CA MET A 59 -24.69 1.03 -0.39
C MET A 59 -24.39 1.21 1.12
N GLN A 60 -23.17 0.88 1.55
CA GLN A 60 -22.70 0.96 2.94
C GLN A 60 -23.44 0.04 3.92
N ILE A 61 -24.13 -1.00 3.44
CA ILE A 61 -24.79 -1.96 4.32
C ILE A 61 -23.72 -2.82 5.03
N PRO A 62 -23.74 -2.93 6.37
CA PRO A 62 -22.80 -3.76 7.13
C PRO A 62 -22.83 -5.24 6.72
N ILE A 63 -21.68 -5.93 6.80
CA ILE A 63 -21.62 -7.37 6.49
C ILE A 63 -22.55 -8.19 7.37
N LYS A 64 -22.72 -7.80 8.64
CA LYS A 64 -23.65 -8.44 9.58
C LYS A 64 -25.09 -8.45 9.04
N ASP A 65 -25.53 -7.35 8.45
CA ASP A 65 -26.89 -7.25 7.91
C ASP A 65 -27.02 -7.97 6.57
N ILE A 66 -25.95 -8.00 5.77
CA ILE A 66 -25.88 -8.84 4.56
C ILE A 66 -26.02 -10.33 4.92
N ILE A 67 -25.37 -10.79 5.99
CA ILE A 67 -25.54 -12.16 6.50
C ILE A 67 -27.00 -12.40 6.89
N ARG A 68 -27.60 -11.49 7.67
CA ARG A 68 -29.02 -11.57 8.08
C ARG A 68 -29.98 -11.66 6.89
N ILE A 69 -29.71 -10.90 5.82
CA ILE A 69 -30.47 -10.92 4.56
C ILE A 69 -30.42 -12.31 3.90
N TYR A 70 -29.26 -12.95 3.88
CA TYR A 70 -29.09 -14.26 3.23
C TYR A 70 -29.48 -15.46 4.11
N GLU A 71 -29.55 -15.30 5.43
CA GLU A 71 -30.04 -16.31 6.36
C GLU A 71 -31.57 -16.30 6.51
N SER A 72 -32.20 -15.15 6.26
CA SER A 72 -33.65 -14.98 6.22
C SER A 72 -34.25 -15.43 4.89
N HIS A 73 -35.37 -16.16 4.94
CA HIS A 73 -36.19 -16.45 3.75
C HIS A 73 -37.31 -15.42 3.53
N ASP A 74 -37.37 -14.37 4.35
CA ASP A 74 -38.43 -13.36 4.34
C ASP A 74 -37.91 -12.01 3.82
N MET A 75 -38.60 -11.47 2.81
CA MET A 75 -38.37 -10.16 2.23
C MET A 75 -38.55 -9.02 3.24
N SER A 76 -39.28 -9.24 4.34
CA SER A 76 -39.45 -8.26 5.42
C SER A 76 -38.11 -7.80 6.01
N VAL A 77 -37.15 -8.72 6.17
CA VAL A 77 -35.81 -8.46 6.70
C VAL A 77 -35.00 -7.57 5.77
N VAL A 78 -35.13 -7.78 4.46
CA VAL A 78 -34.49 -6.96 3.43
C VAL A 78 -35.07 -5.54 3.47
N VAL A 79 -36.40 -5.43 3.41
CA VAL A 79 -37.09 -4.13 3.46
C VAL A 79 -36.72 -3.35 4.71
N GLU A 80 -36.68 -3.99 5.88
CA GLU A 80 -36.28 -3.37 7.14
C GLU A 80 -34.84 -2.82 7.08
N THR A 81 -33.87 -3.59 6.57
CA THR A 81 -32.48 -3.14 6.42
C THR A 81 -32.37 -1.93 5.49
N PHE A 82 -33.12 -1.91 4.37
CA PHE A 82 -33.13 -0.78 3.46
C PHE A 82 -33.84 0.45 4.05
N VAL A 83 -34.97 0.28 4.72
CA VAL A 83 -35.69 1.37 5.42
C VAL A 83 -34.79 1.99 6.48
N ASN A 84 -34.11 1.18 7.30
CA ASN A 84 -33.18 1.68 8.32
C ASN A 84 -32.03 2.47 7.69
N ARG A 85 -31.49 2.02 6.55
CA ARG A 85 -30.43 2.77 5.86
C ARG A 85 -30.95 4.06 5.22
N ILE A 86 -32.14 4.05 4.64
CA ILE A 86 -32.79 5.26 4.09
C ILE A 86 -33.00 6.27 5.21
N ASN A 87 -33.55 5.86 6.35
CA ASN A 87 -33.75 6.74 7.50
C ASN A 87 -32.42 7.33 8.00
N ALA A 88 -31.37 6.51 8.10
CA ALA A 88 -30.04 6.99 8.48
C ALA A 88 -29.48 8.02 7.49
N ILE A 89 -29.68 7.81 6.18
CA ILE A 89 -29.29 8.76 5.13
C ILE A 89 -30.13 10.04 5.22
N GLU A 90 -31.44 9.94 5.46
CA GLU A 90 -32.31 11.10 5.65
C GLU A 90 -31.90 11.92 6.89
N ASP A 91 -31.54 11.27 7.99
CA ASP A 91 -31.02 11.92 9.18
C ASP A 91 -29.68 12.64 8.91
N GLU A 92 -28.75 11.99 8.19
CA GLU A 92 -27.49 12.61 7.73
C GLU A 92 -27.76 13.83 6.83
N ILE A 93 -28.69 13.72 5.86
CA ILE A 93 -29.08 14.80 4.95
C ILE A 93 -29.71 15.96 5.72
N ASN A 94 -30.60 15.67 6.67
CA ASN A 94 -31.26 16.68 7.48
C ASN A 94 -30.24 17.44 8.33
N ALA A 95 -29.30 16.73 8.95
CA ALA A 95 -28.23 17.34 9.75
C ALA A 95 -27.28 18.18 8.88
N LEU A 96 -26.88 17.69 7.69
CA LEU A 96 -26.04 18.44 6.75
C LEU A 96 -26.76 19.68 6.20
N SER A 97 -28.05 19.56 5.89
CA SER A 97 -28.87 20.67 5.40
C SER A 97 -29.03 21.74 6.46
N GLU A 98 -29.21 21.34 7.72
CA GLU A 98 -29.29 22.25 8.84
C GLU A 98 -27.95 22.94 9.13
N MET A 99 -26.84 22.19 9.13
CA MET A 99 -25.49 22.76 9.26
C MET A 99 -25.20 23.78 8.14
N LYS A 100 -25.58 23.47 6.90
CA LYS A 100 -25.46 24.38 5.76
C LYS A 100 -26.32 25.63 5.95
N ARG A 101 -27.57 25.49 6.42
CA ARG A 101 -28.46 26.62 6.72
C ARG A 101 -27.82 27.55 7.75
N ILE A 102 -27.37 26.97 8.87
CA ILE A 102 -26.73 27.71 9.96
C ILE A 102 -25.46 28.43 9.49
N THR A 103 -24.59 27.73 8.75
CA THR A 103 -23.36 28.32 8.20
C THR A 103 -23.67 29.51 7.27
N ASN A 104 -24.72 29.38 6.46
CA ASN A 104 -25.11 30.44 5.54
C ASN A 104 -25.75 31.64 6.28
N GLU A 105 -26.60 31.41 7.28
CA GLU A 105 -27.15 32.48 8.13
C GLU A 105 -26.04 33.22 8.87
N PHE A 106 -25.05 32.49 9.37
CA PHE A 106 -23.88 33.06 10.02
C PHE A 106 -23.07 33.94 9.06
N LEU A 107 -22.80 33.45 7.86
CA LEU A 107 -22.12 34.21 6.80
C LEU A 107 -22.91 35.47 6.39
N GLN A 108 -24.22 35.36 6.19
CA GLN A 108 -25.05 36.52 5.83
C GLN A 108 -25.08 37.57 6.95
N THR A 109 -25.12 37.14 8.20
CA THR A 109 -25.09 38.04 9.36
C THR A 109 -23.73 38.73 9.50
N MET A 110 -22.63 38.00 9.28
CA MET A 110 -21.28 38.58 9.19
C MET A 110 -21.18 39.66 8.11
N LEU A 111 -21.72 39.38 6.91
CA LEU A 111 -21.69 40.32 5.79
C LEU A 111 -22.57 41.55 6.05
N LYS A 112 -23.80 41.36 6.53
CA LYS A 112 -24.76 42.44 6.84
C LYS A 112 -24.23 43.40 7.90
N ASN A 113 -23.55 42.87 8.92
CA ASN A 113 -23.01 43.66 10.02
C ASN A 113 -21.57 44.14 9.78
N GLY A 114 -21.01 43.91 8.60
CA GLY A 114 -19.68 44.40 8.22
C GLY A 114 -18.53 43.83 9.07
N ILE A 115 -18.71 42.63 9.62
CA ILE A 115 -17.79 42.00 10.56
C ILE A 115 -16.60 41.42 9.79
N LYS A 116 -15.43 42.06 9.92
CA LYS A 116 -14.19 41.74 9.19
C LYS A 116 -13.10 41.10 10.04
N LYS A 117 -13.32 40.93 11.34
CA LYS A 117 -12.34 40.37 12.29
C LYS A 117 -12.97 39.24 13.12
N ILE A 118 -12.26 38.13 13.27
CA ILE A 118 -12.67 36.94 14.04
C ILE A 118 -13.01 37.28 15.50
N SER A 119 -12.35 38.28 16.10
CA SER A 119 -12.58 38.75 17.48
C SER A 119 -13.99 39.31 17.73
N SER A 120 -14.81 39.51 16.70
CA SER A 120 -16.17 40.02 16.77
C SER A 120 -17.25 38.93 16.69
N LEU A 121 -16.86 37.65 16.66
CA LEU A 121 -17.76 36.49 16.67
C LEU A 121 -18.74 36.46 17.86
N PRO A 122 -18.34 36.80 19.12
CA PRO A 122 -19.28 36.81 20.25
C PRO A 122 -20.41 37.83 20.10
N LEU A 123 -20.13 39.01 19.53
CA LEU A 123 -21.12 40.05 19.24
C LEU A 123 -22.11 39.63 18.15
N LEU A 124 -21.72 38.67 17.31
CA LEU A 124 -22.54 38.07 16.25
C LEU A 124 -23.57 37.11 16.83
N TYR A 125 -23.19 36.32 17.85
CA TYR A 125 -24.11 35.50 18.62
C TYR A 125 -25.13 36.37 19.37
N GLU A 126 -24.67 37.43 20.05
CA GLU A 126 -25.58 38.37 20.74
C GLU A 126 -26.54 39.11 19.79
N GLU A 127 -26.10 39.43 18.56
CA GLU A 127 -26.93 40.10 17.55
C GLU A 127 -27.91 39.13 16.89
N MET A 128 -27.50 37.87 16.66
CA MET A 128 -28.40 36.78 16.24
C MET A 128 -29.45 36.50 17.33
N ASP A 129 -29.08 36.59 18.61
CA ASP A 129 -30.00 36.48 19.74
C ASP A 129 -30.92 37.71 19.89
N LYS A 130 -30.51 38.90 19.48
CA LYS A 130 -31.34 40.13 19.52
C LYS A 130 -32.33 40.25 18.36
N GLN A 131 -32.00 39.71 17.18
CA GLN A 131 -32.95 39.63 16.06
C GLN A 131 -34.09 38.62 16.30
N LEU A 132 -34.09 37.90 17.43
CA LEU A 132 -35.05 36.87 17.84
C LEU A 132 -36.43 37.40 18.29
N GLU A 133 -36.59 38.67 18.65
CA GLU A 133 -37.92 39.16 19.10
C GLU A 133 -38.91 39.44 17.95
N VAL A 134 -38.50 39.31 16.67
CA VAL A 134 -39.27 39.88 15.53
C VAL A 134 -39.76 38.85 14.49
N LEU A 135 -39.32 37.58 14.48
CA LEU A 135 -39.71 36.62 13.42
C LEU A 135 -40.13 35.25 13.98
N GLU A 136 -41.44 34.98 14.00
CA GLU A 136 -42.09 33.77 14.57
C GLU A 136 -41.96 32.47 13.74
N GLU A 137 -41.28 32.45 12.58
CA GLU A 137 -41.42 31.32 11.65
C GLU A 137 -40.37 30.19 11.74
N HIS A 138 -39.26 30.32 12.48
CA HIS A 138 -38.21 29.28 12.50
C HIS A 138 -37.65 29.02 13.91
N LYS A 139 -37.40 27.74 14.26
CA LYS A 139 -36.79 27.35 15.54
C LYS A 139 -35.37 27.94 15.68
N PRO A 140 -34.99 28.42 16.88
CA PRO A 140 -33.73 29.13 17.09
C PRO A 140 -32.52 28.22 16.86
N VAL A 141 -31.46 28.77 16.23
CA VAL A 141 -30.14 28.15 16.19
C VAL A 141 -29.43 28.48 17.50
N THR A 142 -29.62 27.64 18.52
CA THR A 142 -28.91 27.78 19.80
C THR A 142 -27.56 27.07 19.73
N TYR A 143 -26.63 27.42 20.61
CA TYR A 143 -25.36 26.69 20.77
C TYR A 143 -25.60 25.20 21.05
N GLU A 144 -26.60 24.89 21.88
CA GLU A 144 -27.04 23.51 22.16
C GLU A 144 -27.58 22.82 20.90
N GLY A 145 -28.32 23.53 20.04
CA GLY A 145 -28.81 23.02 18.76
C GLY A 145 -27.68 22.76 17.76
N LEU A 146 -26.71 23.66 17.65
CA LEU A 146 -25.52 23.49 16.81
C LEU A 146 -24.67 22.30 17.28
N SER A 147 -24.48 22.17 18.60
CA SER A 147 -23.77 21.03 19.21
C SER A 147 -24.49 19.71 18.91
N ALA A 148 -25.81 19.66 19.06
CA ALA A 148 -26.61 18.48 18.75
C ALA A 148 -26.57 18.08 17.25
N VAL A 149 -26.56 19.06 16.32
CA VAL A 149 -26.40 18.76 14.88
C VAL A 149 -24.98 18.30 14.57
N SER A 150 -23.97 18.89 15.20
CA SER A 150 -22.56 18.48 15.07
C SER A 150 -22.32 17.07 15.60
N GLU A 151 -22.90 16.70 16.74
CA GLU A 151 -22.84 15.35 17.31
C GLU A 151 -23.50 14.30 16.40
N LYS A 152 -24.62 14.65 15.73
CA LYS A 152 -25.28 13.76 14.75
C LYS A 152 -24.45 13.54 13.47
N LEU A 153 -23.57 14.48 13.13
CA LEU A 153 -22.72 14.43 11.94
C LEU A 153 -21.35 13.78 12.21
N LYS A 154 -20.94 13.64 13.47
CA LYS A 154 -19.71 12.91 13.82
C LYS A 154 -19.93 11.42 13.55
N ASN A 155 -19.04 10.84 12.72
CA ASN A 155 -18.97 9.39 12.48
C ASN A 155 -18.93 8.63 13.82
N GLU A 156 -19.45 7.39 13.84
CA GLU A 156 -19.23 6.45 14.96
C GLU A 156 -17.76 6.51 15.37
N ILE A 157 -17.49 6.84 16.65
CA ILE A 157 -16.11 6.96 17.13
C ILE A 157 -15.44 5.60 16.99
N GLU A 158 -14.38 5.54 16.20
CA GLU A 158 -13.58 4.34 16.05
C GLU A 158 -12.73 4.17 17.31
N VAL A 159 -13.06 3.15 18.11
CA VAL A 159 -12.37 2.81 19.35
C VAL A 159 -11.66 1.47 19.18
N PHE A 160 -10.38 1.43 19.54
CA PHE A 160 -9.56 0.23 19.58
C PHE A 160 -9.40 -0.25 21.01
N ILE A 161 -9.29 -1.57 21.23
CA ILE A 161 -8.95 -2.12 22.54
C ILE A 161 -7.48 -2.56 22.52
N ILE A 162 -6.68 -2.01 23.42
CA ILE A 162 -5.25 -2.31 23.58
C ILE A 162 -4.99 -2.77 25.01
N GLU A 163 -3.98 -3.64 25.18
CA GLU A 163 -3.47 -4.05 26.49
C GLU A 163 -2.09 -3.42 26.70
N LEU A 164 -1.98 -2.54 27.69
CA LEU A 164 -0.71 -1.95 28.10
C LEU A 164 -0.06 -2.83 29.18
N PRO A 165 1.25 -3.12 29.11
CA PRO A 165 1.93 -3.87 30.15
C PRO A 165 2.11 -3.05 31.42
N GLN A 166 2.44 -3.72 32.52
CA GLN A 166 2.95 -3.02 33.70
C GLN A 166 4.29 -2.35 33.36
N MET A 167 4.47 -1.10 33.76
CA MET A 167 5.66 -0.29 33.48
C MET A 167 6.13 0.45 34.73
N ARG A 168 7.44 0.55 34.92
CA ARG A 168 8.03 1.50 35.87
C ARG A 168 8.09 2.85 35.17
N MET A 169 7.49 3.87 35.77
CA MET A 169 7.43 5.21 35.20
C MET A 169 8.01 6.23 36.19
N LEU A 170 8.66 7.25 35.66
CA LEU A 170 9.00 8.47 36.40
C LEU A 170 7.86 9.48 36.18
N SER A 171 7.36 10.08 37.26
CA SER A 171 6.26 11.04 37.24
C SER A 171 6.76 12.46 37.46
N SER A 172 6.16 13.46 36.81
CA SER A 172 6.41 14.89 37.08
C SER A 172 6.11 15.33 38.51
N LYS A 173 5.55 14.47 39.36
CA LYS A 173 5.35 14.75 40.78
C LYS A 173 6.67 14.79 41.55
N GLN A 174 6.88 15.84 42.34
CA GLN A 174 8.08 16.00 43.17
C GLN A 174 7.99 15.14 44.46
N LYS A 175 9.11 14.57 44.90
CA LYS A 175 9.20 13.68 46.09
C LYS A 175 8.89 14.39 47.41
N ASP A 176 9.12 15.69 47.50
CA ASP A 176 9.01 16.48 48.73
C ASP A 176 7.57 16.89 49.07
N ASN A 177 6.79 17.27 48.05
CA ASN A 177 5.47 17.87 48.21
C ASN A 177 4.37 17.16 47.38
N SER A 178 4.74 16.23 46.49
CA SER A 178 3.84 15.48 45.61
C SER A 178 3.00 16.34 44.64
N LEU A 179 3.38 17.60 44.42
CA LEU A 179 2.85 18.48 43.38
C LEU A 179 3.55 18.18 42.05
N SER A 180 2.84 18.43 40.95
CA SER A 180 3.38 18.25 39.60
C SER A 180 4.21 19.46 39.18
N ASP A 181 5.39 19.21 38.62
CA ASP A 181 6.25 20.21 38.00
C ASP A 181 6.60 19.74 36.59
N VAL A 182 5.74 20.07 35.62
CA VAL A 182 5.84 19.59 34.23
C VAL A 182 7.03 20.23 33.49
N GLU A 183 7.22 21.54 33.65
CA GLU A 183 8.33 22.26 33.00
C GLU A 183 9.68 21.80 33.58
N GLY A 184 9.82 21.80 34.91
CA GLY A 184 11.05 21.33 35.56
C GLY A 184 11.32 19.86 35.29
N PHE A 185 10.28 19.03 35.14
CA PHE A 185 10.44 17.61 34.78
C PHE A 185 11.03 17.46 33.38
N THR A 186 10.51 18.25 32.43
CA THR A 186 10.99 18.25 31.05
C THR A 186 12.43 18.74 30.96
N ASP A 187 12.74 19.86 31.61
CA ASP A 187 14.10 20.43 31.67
C ASP A 187 15.09 19.44 32.30
N TRP A 188 14.69 18.77 33.38
CA TRP A 188 15.53 17.77 34.04
C TRP A 188 15.81 16.57 33.14
N MET A 189 14.81 16.06 32.42
CA MET A 189 14.99 14.96 31.47
C MET A 189 16.00 15.33 30.37
N GLU A 190 15.90 16.54 29.82
CA GLU A 190 16.82 17.04 28.79
C GLU A 190 18.24 17.20 29.31
N LEU A 191 18.41 17.79 30.49
CA LEU A 191 19.72 18.00 31.13
C LEU A 191 20.45 16.68 31.39
N HIS A 192 19.70 15.60 31.69
CA HIS A 192 20.24 14.28 31.98
C HIS A 192 20.27 13.35 30.75
N ASN A 193 20.06 13.89 29.54
CA ASN A 193 20.06 13.16 28.27
C ASN A 193 19.12 11.95 28.25
N ILE A 194 17.96 12.06 28.91
CA ILE A 194 16.90 11.06 28.81
C ILE A 194 16.21 11.26 27.45
N PRO A 195 16.22 10.26 26.55
CA PRO A 195 15.66 10.43 25.21
C PRO A 195 14.16 10.77 25.26
N ARG A 196 13.76 11.74 24.45
CA ARG A 196 12.33 12.03 24.21
C ARG A 196 11.62 10.79 23.66
N SER A 197 10.42 10.51 24.15
CA SER A 197 9.58 9.45 23.58
C SER A 197 9.17 9.78 22.15
N LEU A 198 9.08 8.76 21.30
CA LEU A 198 8.50 8.92 19.98
C LEU A 198 6.97 8.98 20.10
N PRO A 199 6.27 9.88 19.37
CA PRO A 199 4.81 9.90 19.37
C PRO A 199 4.22 8.53 19.03
N GLY A 200 3.26 8.06 19.84
CA GLY A 200 2.62 6.76 19.70
C GLY A 200 3.44 5.55 20.16
N SER A 201 4.56 5.73 20.88
CA SER A 201 5.41 4.64 21.35
C SER A 201 4.92 3.93 22.63
N HIS A 202 3.85 4.44 23.25
CA HIS A 202 3.25 4.01 24.51
C HIS A 202 4.20 4.10 25.71
N GLU A 203 5.08 5.11 25.70
CA GLU A 203 6.09 5.29 26.73
C GLU A 203 5.98 6.61 27.51
N LEU A 204 5.18 7.56 27.04
CA LEU A 204 4.91 8.81 27.73
C LEU A 204 3.40 9.07 27.68
N PHE A 205 2.83 9.37 28.84
CA PHE A 205 1.42 9.70 28.95
C PHE A 205 1.22 10.95 29.79
N GLU A 206 0.17 11.68 29.45
CA GLU A 206 -0.31 12.84 30.18
C GLU A 206 -1.68 12.54 30.76
N TYR A 207 -1.97 13.00 31.96
CA TYR A 207 -3.31 12.92 32.53
C TYR A 207 -3.53 14.03 33.54
N GLN A 208 -4.80 14.32 33.85
CA GLN A 208 -5.18 15.20 34.94
C GLN A 208 -5.56 14.37 36.16
N ASP A 209 -4.99 14.71 37.32
CA ASP A 209 -5.36 14.06 38.58
C ASP A 209 -6.61 14.69 39.22
N ASN A 210 -7.05 14.17 40.37
CA ASN A 210 -8.26 14.64 41.06
C ASN A 210 -8.24 16.11 41.52
N LYS A 211 -7.10 16.81 41.41
CA LYS A 211 -6.94 18.25 41.70
C LYS A 211 -6.83 19.10 40.43
N ASP A 212 -7.07 18.49 39.26
CA ASP A 212 -6.88 19.08 37.94
C ASP A 212 -5.41 19.45 37.62
N ASP A 213 -4.45 18.91 38.38
CA ASP A 213 -3.02 19.07 38.10
C ASP A 213 -2.64 18.17 36.91
N THR A 214 -1.94 18.74 35.93
CA THR A 214 -1.43 17.99 34.77
C THR A 214 -0.20 17.19 35.17
N ILE A 215 -0.24 15.88 34.98
CA ILE A 215 0.83 14.94 35.32
C ILE A 215 1.39 14.33 34.04
N ILE A 216 2.72 14.35 33.90
CA ILE A 216 3.42 13.58 32.87
C ILE A 216 4.06 12.36 33.51
N ILE A 217 3.89 11.20 32.89
CA ILE A 217 4.56 9.96 33.29
C ILE A 217 5.36 9.39 32.12
N ARG A 218 6.63 9.07 32.37
CA ARG A 218 7.57 8.54 31.37
C ARG A 218 8.09 7.19 31.79
N ARG A 219 8.02 6.19 30.91
CA ARG A 219 8.60 4.87 31.11
C ARG A 219 10.11 4.96 31.28
N ILE A 220 10.64 4.23 32.26
CA ILE A 220 12.07 4.10 32.54
C ILE A 220 12.46 2.62 32.66
N ASP A 221 13.74 2.32 32.47
CA ASP A 221 14.26 0.98 32.62
C ASP A 221 14.27 0.52 34.09
N ASN A 222 14.13 -0.79 34.32
CA ASN A 222 14.17 -1.34 35.69
C ASN A 222 15.50 -1.08 36.40
N ASN A 223 16.60 -0.95 35.65
CA ASN A 223 17.94 -0.69 36.20
C ASN A 223 18.21 0.80 36.41
N PHE A 224 17.27 1.68 36.05
CA PHE A 224 17.41 3.12 36.24
C PHE A 224 17.46 3.47 37.73
N ILE A 225 18.49 4.23 38.14
CA ILE A 225 18.64 4.72 39.51
C ILE A 225 18.04 6.13 39.54
N ASN A 226 16.96 6.31 40.30
CA ASN A 226 16.26 7.58 40.38
C ASN A 226 16.86 8.51 41.46
N ASP A 227 17.88 9.27 41.08
CA ASP A 227 18.48 10.37 41.85
C ASP A 227 17.78 11.73 41.64
N SER A 228 16.74 11.77 40.80
CA SER A 228 15.95 12.96 40.50
C SER A 228 15.09 13.43 41.69
N PRO A 229 14.57 14.67 41.67
CA PRO A 229 13.56 15.11 42.62
C PRO A 229 12.16 14.49 42.37
N TYR A 230 12.00 13.67 41.33
CA TYR A 230 10.71 13.17 40.82
C TYR A 230 10.38 11.74 41.25
N ILE A 231 9.09 11.45 41.44
CA ILE A 231 8.62 10.19 42.04
C ILE A 231 8.68 9.03 41.03
N ASP A 232 9.15 7.86 41.50
CA ASP A 232 8.97 6.56 40.83
C ASP A 232 7.55 6.02 41.08
N ILE A 233 6.85 5.63 40.02
CA ILE A 233 5.56 4.96 40.11
C ILE A 233 5.57 3.63 39.35
N ILE A 234 4.74 2.70 39.81
CA ILE A 234 4.42 1.48 39.07
C ILE A 234 3.07 1.68 38.39
N PHE A 235 3.11 1.82 37.06
CA PHE A 235 1.92 1.82 36.23
C PHE A 235 1.49 0.38 35.99
N ASN A 236 0.35 -0.04 36.53
CA ASN A 236 -0.10 -1.43 36.52
C ASN A 236 -0.52 -1.97 35.13
N GLY A 237 -0.63 -1.12 34.11
CA GLY A 237 -1.05 -1.56 32.77
C GLY A 237 -2.54 -1.92 32.71
N GLY A 238 -2.90 -2.93 31.91
CA GLY A 238 -4.26 -3.45 31.76
C GLY A 238 -4.91 -3.08 30.42
N LEU A 239 -6.21 -3.33 30.30
CA LEU A 239 -6.97 -3.05 29.08
C LEU A 239 -7.40 -1.57 29.04
N PHE A 240 -7.26 -0.97 27.86
CA PHE A 240 -7.66 0.40 27.55
C PHE A 240 -8.43 0.44 26.23
N ALA A 241 -9.48 1.26 26.20
CA ALA A 241 -10.13 1.72 24.99
C ALA A 241 -9.39 2.97 24.48
N VAL A 242 -9.04 2.98 23.20
CA VAL A 242 -8.20 4.02 22.59
C VAL A 242 -8.92 4.63 21.39
N GLY A 243 -9.08 5.95 21.42
CA GLY A 243 -9.59 6.74 20.30
C GLY A 243 -8.65 7.91 20.01
N SER A 244 -8.59 8.35 18.75
CA SER A 244 -7.76 9.48 18.36
C SER A 244 -8.59 10.73 18.08
N VAL A 245 -8.13 11.89 18.56
CA VAL A 245 -8.76 13.19 18.38
C VAL A 245 -7.70 14.25 18.07
N PHE A 246 -8.05 15.28 17.30
CA PHE A 246 -7.16 16.42 17.12
C PHE A 246 -7.28 17.38 18.29
N VAL A 247 -6.17 18.01 18.69
CA VAL A 247 -6.13 18.87 19.89
C VAL A 247 -6.97 20.15 19.72
N ASP A 248 -7.16 20.62 18.49
CA ASP A 248 -8.03 21.75 18.14
C ASP A 248 -9.53 21.39 18.05
N GLU A 249 -9.89 20.12 18.29
CA GLU A 249 -11.26 19.66 18.47
C GLU A 249 -11.64 19.56 19.96
N ASP A 250 -12.93 19.36 20.24
CA ASP A 250 -13.40 19.20 21.61
C ASP A 250 -13.06 17.79 22.16
N ILE A 251 -11.90 17.71 22.82
CA ILE A 251 -11.38 16.51 23.49
C ILE A 251 -12.37 16.00 24.56
N GLY A 252 -13.02 16.90 25.29
CA GLY A 252 -13.98 16.55 26.34
C GLY A 252 -15.24 15.89 25.77
N ALA A 253 -15.82 16.46 24.72
CA ALA A 253 -16.94 15.87 24.01
C ALA A 253 -16.56 14.54 23.34
N PHE A 254 -15.35 14.42 22.81
CA PHE A 254 -14.86 13.14 22.27
C PHE A 254 -14.76 12.08 23.36
N HIS A 255 -14.16 12.40 24.51
CA HIS A 255 -14.04 11.51 25.66
C HIS A 255 -15.40 11.04 26.19
N PHE A 256 -16.36 11.97 26.35
CA PHE A 256 -17.72 11.65 26.76
C PHE A 256 -18.41 10.67 25.80
N ASN A 257 -18.31 10.92 24.49
CA ASN A 257 -18.88 10.04 23.48
C ASN A 257 -18.18 8.67 23.44
N MET A 258 -16.88 8.63 23.70
CA MET A 258 -16.13 7.38 23.83
C MET A 258 -16.65 6.56 25.01
N MET A 259 -16.90 7.17 26.18
CA MET A 259 -17.53 6.50 27.32
C MET A 259 -18.93 5.98 26.98
N LYS A 260 -19.78 6.83 26.39
CA LYS A 260 -21.15 6.47 25.97
C LYS A 260 -21.17 5.29 24.98
N SER A 261 -20.19 5.21 24.08
CA SER A 261 -20.06 4.08 23.15
C SER A 261 -19.82 2.73 23.85
N LEU A 262 -19.20 2.76 25.03
CA LEU A 262 -18.88 1.57 25.84
C LEU A 262 -20.03 1.15 26.77
N ASP A 263 -21.01 2.03 27.03
CA ASP A 263 -22.16 1.70 27.86
C ASP A 263 -23.00 0.56 27.27
N ASN A 264 -23.19 0.58 25.95
CA ASN A 264 -23.92 -0.44 25.19
C ASN A 264 -23.01 -1.50 24.54
N ASN A 265 -21.69 -1.44 24.77
CA ASN A 265 -20.78 -2.44 24.21
C ASN A 265 -20.95 -3.79 24.93
N LEU A 266 -21.24 -4.85 24.17
CA LEU A 266 -21.52 -6.19 24.71
C LEU A 266 -20.30 -6.87 25.35
N TYR A 267 -19.08 -6.46 25.01
CA TYR A 267 -17.86 -7.17 25.37
C TYR A 267 -16.98 -6.43 26.37
N TYR A 268 -17.05 -5.10 26.40
CA TYR A 268 -16.21 -4.24 27.24
C TYR A 268 -17.06 -3.23 28.00
N LYS A 269 -16.57 -2.81 29.16
CA LYS A 269 -17.14 -1.70 29.93
C LYS A 269 -16.03 -0.88 30.54
N VAL A 270 -16.34 0.39 30.84
CA VAL A 270 -15.45 1.27 31.59
C VAL A 270 -15.12 0.65 32.94
N ASP A 271 -13.85 0.73 33.33
CA ASP A 271 -13.33 0.10 34.54
C ASP A 271 -13.39 1.04 35.74
N TYR A 272 -14.56 1.11 36.36
CA TYR A 272 -14.75 1.82 37.63
C TYR A 272 -14.32 0.98 38.83
N GLN A 273 -13.69 1.65 39.80
CA GLN A 273 -13.44 1.19 41.16
C GLN A 273 -14.71 1.27 42.03
N HIS A 274 -14.68 0.71 43.23
CA HIS A 274 -15.84 0.65 44.14
C HIS A 274 -16.34 2.02 44.61
N ASP A 275 -15.48 3.02 44.60
CA ASP A 275 -15.77 4.42 44.96
C ASP A 275 -16.35 5.24 43.79
N GLY A 276 -16.47 4.64 42.60
CA GLY A 276 -16.94 5.29 41.38
C GLY A 276 -15.85 5.97 40.55
N ASN A 277 -14.60 6.00 41.03
CA ASN A 277 -13.47 6.54 40.27
C ASN A 277 -13.03 5.55 39.17
N LEU A 278 -12.36 6.05 38.13
CA LEU A 278 -11.73 5.18 37.13
C LEU A 278 -10.58 4.39 37.76
N ARG A 279 -10.30 3.19 37.22
CA ARG A 279 -9.10 2.41 37.59
C ARG A 279 -7.81 3.23 37.44
N HIS A 280 -7.78 4.06 36.40
CA HIS A 280 -6.75 5.04 36.13
C HIS A 280 -7.42 6.24 35.45
N GLU A 281 -6.92 7.45 35.70
CA GLU A 281 -7.28 8.65 34.97
C GLU A 281 -7.10 8.43 33.46
N SER A 282 -7.90 9.12 32.63
CA SER A 282 -7.80 8.95 31.18
C SER A 282 -6.47 9.53 30.70
N LEU A 283 -5.70 8.71 29.98
CA LEU A 283 -4.36 9.08 29.53
C LEU A 283 -4.44 9.71 28.14
N LEU A 284 -3.60 10.69 27.89
CA LEU A 284 -3.33 11.28 26.60
C LEU A 284 -1.92 10.89 26.14
N GLU A 285 -1.78 10.63 24.86
CA GLU A 285 -0.51 10.36 24.19
C GLU A 285 -0.46 11.10 22.85
N SER A 286 0.59 11.87 22.59
CA SER A 286 0.79 12.51 21.29
C SER A 286 1.06 11.48 20.20
N VAL A 287 0.47 11.69 19.02
CA VAL A 287 0.67 10.87 17.81
C VAL A 287 0.90 11.74 16.58
N LEU A 288 1.48 11.14 15.54
CA LEU A 288 1.69 11.84 14.28
C LEU A 288 0.37 12.01 13.50
N SER A 289 0.08 13.25 13.09
CA SER A 289 -1.02 13.52 12.16
C SER A 289 -0.65 13.12 10.74
N PRO A 290 -1.56 12.48 9.97
CA PRO A 290 -1.34 12.20 8.56
C PRO A 290 -1.08 13.43 7.68
N ASP A 291 -1.48 14.62 8.12
CA ASP A 291 -1.29 15.88 7.39
C ASP A 291 -0.13 16.74 7.91
N GLU A 292 0.54 16.31 8.99
CA GLU A 292 1.59 17.03 9.75
C GLU A 292 1.25 18.47 10.18
N LYS A 293 0.02 18.95 9.95
CA LYS A 293 -0.38 20.35 10.21
C LYS A 293 -1.11 20.52 11.53
N ARG A 294 -1.84 19.50 11.95
CA ARG A 294 -2.65 19.51 13.18
C ARG A 294 -2.04 18.58 14.22
N GLU A 295 -2.05 19.01 15.47
CA GLU A 295 -1.63 18.16 16.57
C GLU A 295 -2.71 17.12 16.86
N LYS A 296 -2.30 15.86 17.06
CA LYS A 296 -3.21 14.73 17.24
C LYS A 296 -2.79 13.92 18.46
N VAL A 297 -3.77 13.50 19.24
CA VAL A 297 -3.56 12.70 20.46
C VAL A 297 -4.42 11.44 20.44
N ASN A 298 -3.95 10.40 21.11
CA ASN A 298 -4.72 9.24 21.49
C ASN A 298 -5.19 9.39 22.94
N ILE A 299 -6.46 9.10 23.21
CA ILE A 299 -7.02 9.02 24.55
C ILE A 299 -7.17 7.55 24.96
N PHE A 300 -6.61 7.17 26.09
CA PHE A 300 -6.72 5.84 26.68
C PHE A 300 -7.66 5.87 27.89
N LEU A 301 -8.79 5.19 27.78
CA LEU A 301 -9.74 5.00 28.87
C LEU A 301 -9.64 3.58 29.41
N ALA A 302 -9.44 3.44 30.72
CA ALA A 302 -9.37 2.13 31.36
C ALA A 302 -10.69 1.35 31.18
N VAL A 303 -10.59 0.12 30.67
CA VAL A 303 -11.73 -0.77 30.47
C VAL A 303 -11.47 -2.16 31.03
N LYS A 304 -12.54 -2.91 31.25
CA LYS A 304 -12.50 -4.34 31.56
C LYS A 304 -13.46 -5.11 30.66
N LYS A 305 -13.16 -6.39 30.43
CA LYS A 305 -14.09 -7.28 29.72
C LYS A 305 -15.37 -7.45 30.54
N ARG A 306 -16.53 -7.38 29.88
CA ARG A 306 -17.80 -7.84 30.46
C ARG A 306 -17.76 -9.35 30.61
N MET A 307 -18.50 -9.87 31.58
CA MET A 307 -18.77 -11.30 31.61
C MET A 307 -19.53 -11.65 30.33
N PRO A 308 -19.07 -12.63 29.53
CA PRO A 308 -19.73 -12.97 28.28
C PRO A 308 -21.17 -13.43 28.55
N GLU A 309 -22.16 -12.78 27.93
CA GLU A 309 -23.54 -13.28 27.99
C GLU A 309 -23.67 -14.57 27.18
N VAL A 310 -24.22 -15.61 27.80
CA VAL A 310 -24.34 -16.95 27.20
C VAL A 310 -25.22 -16.92 25.94
N SER A 311 -26.22 -16.02 25.89
CA SER A 311 -27.12 -15.78 24.75
C SER A 311 -26.42 -15.30 23.48
N LEU A 312 -25.20 -14.74 23.60
CA LEU A 312 -24.42 -14.23 22.46
C LEU A 312 -23.66 -15.33 21.72
N TYR A 313 -23.66 -16.55 22.23
CA TYR A 313 -22.94 -17.68 21.66
C TYR A 313 -23.91 -18.79 21.26
N GLU A 314 -23.62 -19.45 20.15
CA GLU A 314 -24.32 -20.67 19.74
C GLU A 314 -24.28 -21.71 20.87
N SER A 315 -25.35 -22.48 21.01
CA SER A 315 -25.38 -23.61 21.94
C SER A 315 -24.29 -24.62 21.58
N ASN A 316 -23.64 -25.18 22.60
CA ASN A 316 -22.69 -26.27 22.40
C ASN A 316 -23.42 -27.50 21.82
N GLU A 317 -22.72 -28.25 20.99
CA GLU A 317 -23.27 -29.45 20.35
C GLU A 317 -22.51 -30.69 20.87
N GLN A 318 -23.24 -31.77 21.12
CA GLN A 318 -22.65 -33.07 21.43
C GLN A 318 -22.47 -33.87 20.14
N ILE A 319 -21.24 -34.26 19.82
CA ILE A 319 -20.94 -35.16 18.71
C ILE A 319 -21.16 -36.61 19.16
N LYS A 320 -21.90 -37.36 18.35
CA LYS A 320 -22.04 -38.81 18.47
C LYS A 320 -21.22 -39.47 17.36
N ASN A 321 -20.54 -40.58 17.65
CA ASN A 321 -19.72 -41.37 16.70
C ASN A 321 -18.37 -40.74 16.32
N ILE A 322 -17.60 -40.26 17.30
CA ILE A 322 -16.18 -39.89 17.12
C ILE A 322 -15.30 -40.88 17.87
N THR A 323 -14.17 -41.27 17.30
CA THR A 323 -13.23 -42.21 17.91
C THR A 323 -12.21 -41.51 18.84
N VAL A 324 -11.63 -42.25 19.78
CA VAL A 324 -10.55 -41.75 20.65
C VAL A 324 -9.38 -41.22 19.80
N ASP A 325 -8.94 -41.99 18.80
CA ASP A 325 -7.84 -41.62 17.90
C ASP A 325 -8.09 -40.29 17.17
N GLU A 326 -9.32 -40.03 16.72
CA GLU A 326 -9.68 -38.77 16.06
C GLU A 326 -9.60 -37.58 17.01
N ILE A 327 -10.09 -37.75 18.26
CA ILE A 327 -10.02 -36.70 19.29
C ILE A 327 -8.57 -36.39 19.61
N GLU A 328 -7.74 -37.42 19.86
CA GLU A 328 -6.33 -37.25 20.22
C GLU A 328 -5.53 -36.60 19.07
N LYS A 329 -5.75 -37.03 17.82
CA LYS A 329 -5.11 -36.45 16.64
C LYS A 329 -5.44 -34.97 16.46
N LEU A 330 -6.67 -34.56 16.80
CA LEU A 330 -7.11 -33.17 16.68
C LEU A 330 -6.72 -32.32 17.90
N ASN A 331 -6.27 -32.94 18.99
CA ASN A 331 -5.80 -32.31 20.22
C ASN A 331 -4.37 -32.80 20.59
N PRO A 332 -3.34 -32.47 19.79
CA PRO A 332 -1.99 -32.97 20.00
C PRO A 332 -1.39 -32.44 21.32
N ILE A 333 -0.69 -33.31 22.05
CA ILE A 333 0.02 -32.98 23.29
C ILE A 333 1.30 -32.18 22.98
N LEU A 334 1.59 -31.16 23.80
CA LEU A 334 2.85 -30.41 23.79
C LEU A 334 3.87 -31.03 24.74
N TRP A 335 3.45 -31.31 25.97
CA TRP A 335 4.24 -32.00 26.99
C TRP A 335 3.32 -32.70 27.99
N THR A 336 3.84 -33.70 28.70
CA THR A 336 3.15 -34.43 29.77
C THR A 336 4.04 -34.48 31.01
N LYS A 337 3.45 -34.33 32.19
CA LYS A 337 4.09 -34.57 33.49
C LYS A 337 3.26 -35.57 34.28
N GLU A 338 3.94 -36.44 35.00
CA GLU A 338 3.32 -37.44 35.88
C GLU A 338 3.44 -37.00 37.34
N PHE A 339 2.39 -37.26 38.11
CA PHE A 339 2.40 -37.07 39.55
C PHE A 339 2.80 -38.40 40.21
N SER A 340 3.94 -38.40 40.91
CA SER A 340 4.40 -39.55 41.69
C SER A 340 3.51 -39.76 42.91
N ILE A 341 2.96 -40.96 43.06
CA ILE A 341 2.10 -41.34 44.19
C ILE A 341 2.95 -42.20 45.12
N ASP A 342 3.38 -41.64 46.25
CA ASP A 342 4.32 -42.30 47.17
C ASP A 342 3.68 -43.44 47.99
N ASP A 343 2.35 -43.43 48.18
CA ASP A 343 1.60 -44.47 48.91
C ASP A 343 0.40 -44.94 48.08
N GLU A 344 0.25 -46.26 47.89
CA GLU A 344 -0.86 -46.89 47.14
C GLU A 344 -2.25 -46.65 47.77
N ILE A 345 -2.42 -45.84 48.83
CA ILE A 345 -3.70 -45.68 49.53
C ILE A 345 -3.91 -44.21 49.90
N VAL A 346 -4.88 -43.53 49.27
CA VAL A 346 -5.39 -42.26 49.81
C VAL A 346 -6.76 -42.49 50.41
N HIS A 347 -6.82 -42.61 51.75
CA HIS A 347 -8.06 -42.36 52.47
C HIS A 347 -8.36 -40.86 52.39
N MET A 348 -9.13 -40.43 51.41
CA MET A 348 -9.51 -39.02 51.31
C MET A 348 -10.61 -38.74 52.33
N GLN A 349 -10.31 -37.89 53.32
CA GLN A 349 -11.37 -37.32 54.15
C GLN A 349 -12.18 -36.33 53.29
N PRO A 350 -13.50 -36.22 53.53
CA PRO A 350 -14.36 -35.20 52.95
C PRO A 350 -13.70 -33.82 52.82
N GLY A 351 -13.47 -33.34 51.59
CA GLY A 351 -13.01 -31.97 51.32
C GLY A 351 -11.49 -31.73 51.30
N LYS A 352 -10.66 -32.77 51.24
CA LYS A 352 -9.20 -32.61 51.15
C LYS A 352 -8.68 -32.91 49.74
N SER A 353 -8.47 -31.91 48.90
CA SER A 353 -7.91 -32.09 47.55
C SER A 353 -6.41 -32.46 47.60
N ILE A 354 -5.95 -33.29 46.65
CA ILE A 354 -4.53 -33.68 46.49
C ILE A 354 -3.88 -32.74 45.48
N PRO A 355 -2.91 -31.89 45.88
CA PRO A 355 -2.13 -31.08 44.95
C PRO A 355 -1.18 -31.95 44.15
N THR A 356 -1.22 -31.83 42.82
CA THR A 356 -0.31 -32.57 41.94
C THR A 356 1.05 -31.87 41.77
N GLY A 357 1.18 -30.59 42.14
CA GLY A 357 2.33 -29.74 41.83
C GLY A 357 2.44 -29.39 40.35
N ILE A 358 1.48 -29.78 39.50
CA ILE A 358 1.53 -29.57 38.06
C ILE A 358 0.59 -28.43 37.66
N THR A 359 1.19 -27.32 37.24
CA THR A 359 0.47 -26.15 36.71
C THR A 359 0.32 -26.22 35.19
N VAL A 360 -0.88 -25.95 34.67
CA VAL A 360 -1.21 -25.90 33.23
C VAL A 360 -2.14 -24.74 32.89
N HIS A 361 -2.32 -24.43 31.60
CA HIS A 361 -3.36 -23.53 31.12
C HIS A 361 -4.20 -24.20 30.01
N TYR A 362 -5.36 -23.64 29.65
CA TYR A 362 -6.13 -24.13 28.50
C TYR A 362 -5.37 -23.95 27.17
N PRO A 363 -5.44 -24.90 26.22
CA PRO A 363 -6.09 -26.20 26.31
C PRO A 363 -5.25 -27.26 27.05
N LEU A 364 -5.89 -28.15 27.81
CA LEU A 364 -5.22 -29.12 28.68
C LEU A 364 -5.83 -30.53 28.60
N ARG A 365 -5.09 -31.54 29.05
CA ARG A 365 -5.54 -32.92 29.20
C ARG A 365 -5.13 -33.46 30.57
N VAL A 366 -6.01 -34.23 31.21
CA VAL A 366 -5.76 -34.92 32.48
C VAL A 366 -6.15 -36.38 32.34
N ASP A 367 -5.21 -37.27 32.63
CA ASP A 367 -5.41 -38.72 32.65
C ASP A 367 -5.29 -39.23 34.09
N ILE A 368 -6.26 -40.02 34.54
CA ILE A 368 -6.35 -40.57 35.89
C ILE A 368 -6.68 -42.06 35.80
N ASP A 369 -5.76 -42.89 36.24
CA ASP A 369 -5.97 -44.32 36.45
C ASP A 369 -6.34 -44.55 37.92
N PHE A 370 -7.55 -45.05 38.19
CA PHE A 370 -8.03 -45.24 39.56
C PHE A 370 -8.90 -46.50 39.72
N ARG A 371 -8.93 -47.07 40.92
CA ARG A 371 -9.94 -48.08 41.32
C ARG A 371 -10.61 -47.67 42.62
N ILE A 372 -11.83 -48.16 42.83
CA ILE A 372 -12.58 -47.92 44.06
C ILE A 372 -12.80 -49.25 44.77
N ASP A 373 -12.52 -49.28 46.07
CA ASP A 373 -12.71 -50.45 46.92
C ASP A 373 -14.20 -50.79 47.11
N ASP A 374 -14.56 -52.06 47.01
CA ASP A 374 -15.93 -52.54 47.23
C ASP A 374 -16.16 -53.13 48.63
N GLU A 375 -15.10 -53.41 49.41
CA GLU A 375 -15.19 -54.08 50.72
C GLU A 375 -15.97 -53.28 51.79
N LYS A 376 -16.15 -51.97 51.59
CA LYS A 376 -16.91 -51.07 52.47
C LYS A 376 -17.90 -50.17 51.72
N MET A 377 -18.47 -50.65 50.60
CA MET A 377 -19.56 -49.94 49.95
C MET A 377 -20.73 -49.77 50.94
N PRO A 378 -21.22 -48.54 51.21
CA PRO A 378 -22.29 -48.35 52.17
C PRO A 378 -23.52 -49.15 51.72
N GLN A 379 -24.04 -50.03 52.59
CA GLN A 379 -25.37 -50.60 52.40
C GLN A 379 -26.34 -49.43 52.30
N TYR A 380 -27.02 -49.32 51.15
CA TYR A 380 -27.87 -48.19 50.80
C TYR A 380 -29.10 -48.10 51.74
N SER A 381 -28.91 -47.49 52.92
CA SER A 381 -29.97 -47.18 53.86
C SER A 381 -29.88 -45.73 54.30
N GLY A 382 -30.61 -44.85 53.60
CA GLY A 382 -31.00 -43.53 54.08
C GLY A 382 -30.01 -42.38 53.86
N ALA A 383 -30.58 -41.27 53.37
CA ALA A 383 -30.09 -39.89 53.32
C ALA A 383 -28.58 -39.63 53.57
N GLY A 384 -27.85 -39.32 52.50
CA GLY A 384 -26.70 -38.41 52.57
C GLY A 384 -25.28 -39.01 52.62
N ARG A 385 -25.08 -40.29 52.32
CA ARG A 385 -23.71 -40.84 52.13
C ARG A 385 -23.35 -40.85 50.64
N GLY A 386 -22.32 -40.09 50.27
CA GLY A 386 -22.02 -39.75 48.88
C GLY A 386 -21.59 -40.91 48.01
N ILE A 387 -21.92 -40.79 46.73
CA ILE A 387 -21.61 -41.75 45.67
C ILE A 387 -20.11 -41.73 45.39
N PRO A 388 -19.48 -42.90 45.12
CA PRO A 388 -18.07 -42.96 44.77
C PRO A 388 -17.79 -42.18 43.49
N CYS A 389 -17.09 -41.05 43.59
CA CYS A 389 -16.77 -40.23 42.42
C CYS A 389 -15.30 -39.81 42.40
N VAL A 390 -14.81 -39.50 41.21
CA VAL A 390 -13.48 -38.94 40.99
C VAL A 390 -13.63 -37.67 40.19
N LEU A 391 -12.98 -36.61 40.64
CA LEU A 391 -12.95 -35.32 39.97
C LEU A 391 -11.57 -34.66 40.11
N PHE A 392 -11.32 -33.66 39.28
CA PHE A 392 -10.23 -32.72 39.52
C PHE A 392 -10.75 -31.28 39.47
N GLU A 393 -10.02 -30.40 40.14
CA GLU A 393 -10.26 -28.97 40.23
C GLU A 393 -9.17 -28.22 39.46
N TYR A 394 -9.57 -27.13 38.81
CA TYR A 394 -8.71 -26.18 38.09
C TYR A 394 -9.17 -24.76 38.48
N GLY A 395 -8.47 -24.11 39.41
CA GLY A 395 -8.97 -22.87 40.01
C GLY A 395 -10.32 -23.09 40.72
N ASP A 396 -11.36 -22.35 40.31
CA ASP A 396 -12.74 -22.52 40.83
C ASP A 396 -13.59 -23.53 40.01
N GLU A 397 -13.01 -24.15 38.99
CA GLU A 397 -13.69 -25.05 38.07
C GLU A 397 -13.47 -26.51 38.49
N TYR A 398 -14.43 -27.40 38.21
CA TYR A 398 -14.33 -28.83 38.53
C TYR A 398 -14.78 -29.71 37.37
N TYR A 399 -14.25 -30.92 37.30
CA TYR A 399 -14.46 -31.89 36.23
C TYR A 399 -14.53 -33.30 36.83
N GLY A 400 -15.70 -33.93 36.84
CA GLY A 400 -15.92 -35.19 37.55
C GLY A 400 -16.78 -36.22 36.82
N VAL A 401 -16.55 -37.49 37.15
CA VAL A 401 -17.32 -38.66 36.69
C VAL A 401 -17.95 -39.40 37.86
N ASN A 402 -19.01 -40.15 37.58
CA ASN A 402 -19.88 -40.80 38.55
C ASN A 402 -20.48 -39.82 39.58
N MET A 403 -20.84 -38.62 39.11
CA MET A 403 -21.34 -37.52 39.95
C MET A 403 -22.85 -37.62 40.19
N ASP A 404 -23.33 -37.01 41.29
CA ASP A 404 -24.76 -36.87 41.63
C ASP A 404 -25.26 -35.43 41.44
N ASP A 405 -26.54 -35.30 41.11
CA ASP A 405 -27.27 -34.04 41.01
C ASP A 405 -27.92 -33.72 42.35
N ASN A 406 -27.50 -32.63 43.00
CA ASN A 406 -27.80 -32.28 44.39
C ASN A 406 -29.27 -31.84 44.62
N SER A 407 -30.23 -32.35 43.85
CA SER A 407 -31.65 -32.06 44.01
C SER A 407 -32.50 -33.33 43.88
N HIS A 408 -32.94 -33.82 45.04
CA HIS A 408 -33.87 -34.94 45.24
C HIS A 408 -33.29 -36.35 45.07
N THR A 409 -33.17 -36.97 46.24
CA THR A 409 -32.96 -38.37 46.58
C THR A 409 -33.49 -39.41 45.58
N TRP A 410 -32.78 -40.55 45.54
CA TRP A 410 -33.14 -41.90 45.04
C TRP A 410 -32.74 -42.32 43.62
N LEU A 411 -32.25 -41.45 42.74
CA LEU A 411 -31.82 -41.84 41.38
C LEU A 411 -30.32 -41.64 41.18
N TYR A 412 -29.53 -42.69 41.41
CA TYR A 412 -28.13 -42.78 40.98
C TYR A 412 -28.05 -42.54 39.49
N ARG A 413 -27.52 -41.39 39.08
CA ARG A 413 -27.47 -41.02 37.66
C ARG A 413 -26.08 -41.07 37.05
N GLU A 414 -25.09 -41.66 37.73
CA GLU A 414 -23.77 -42.03 37.16
C GLU A 414 -23.26 -40.96 36.17
N ALA A 415 -23.22 -39.68 36.58
CA ALA A 415 -23.16 -38.57 35.64
C ALA A 415 -21.74 -38.08 35.35
N ILE A 416 -21.56 -37.44 34.20
CA ILE A 416 -20.43 -36.55 33.93
C ILE A 416 -20.87 -35.14 34.32
N ALA A 417 -20.15 -34.50 35.24
CA ALA A 417 -20.43 -33.13 35.67
C ALA A 417 -19.19 -32.26 35.59
N PHE A 418 -19.33 -31.06 35.03
CA PHE A 418 -18.22 -30.13 34.90
C PHE A 418 -18.66 -28.67 34.86
N THR A 419 -17.70 -27.79 35.14
CA THR A 419 -17.81 -26.35 34.92
C THR A 419 -17.12 -26.00 33.60
N GLN A 420 -17.81 -25.30 32.69
CA GLN A 420 -17.21 -24.88 31.43
C GLN A 420 -16.09 -23.86 31.66
N PRO A 421 -14.94 -23.97 30.96
CA PRO A 421 -13.85 -22.99 31.03
C PRO A 421 -14.32 -21.54 30.82
N ILE A 422 -13.78 -20.60 31.61
CA ILE A 422 -13.95 -19.14 31.49
C ILE A 422 -15.36 -18.64 31.85
N ILE A 423 -16.42 -19.18 31.23
CA ILE A 423 -17.81 -18.76 31.47
C ILE A 423 -18.37 -19.34 32.78
N LYS A 424 -17.84 -20.48 33.23
CA LYS A 424 -18.21 -21.15 34.49
C LYS A 424 -19.65 -21.65 34.59
N ASN A 425 -20.35 -21.85 33.48
CA ASN A 425 -21.63 -22.57 33.46
C ASN A 425 -21.43 -24.03 33.86
N LYS A 426 -22.33 -24.55 34.69
CA LYS A 426 -22.31 -25.96 35.14
C LYS A 426 -23.09 -26.83 34.17
N TYR A 427 -22.50 -27.96 33.80
CA TYR A 427 -23.11 -29.00 32.98
C TYR A 427 -23.20 -30.29 33.77
N ASN A 428 -24.29 -31.03 33.57
CA ASN A 428 -24.53 -32.33 34.17
C ASN A 428 -25.16 -33.25 33.12
N TYR A 429 -24.47 -34.33 32.77
CA TYR A 429 -24.91 -35.31 31.78
C TYR A 429 -25.10 -36.69 32.46
N PRO A 430 -26.33 -37.03 32.86
CA PRO A 430 -26.67 -38.32 33.44
C PRO A 430 -26.26 -39.51 32.57
N GLN A 431 -25.92 -40.62 33.23
CA GLN A 431 -25.67 -41.96 32.67
C GLN A 431 -24.39 -42.11 31.83
N LEU A 432 -23.63 -41.02 31.60
CA LEU A 432 -22.39 -41.06 30.82
C LEU A 432 -21.15 -41.30 31.68
N GLY A 433 -21.22 -41.10 32.99
CA GLY A 433 -20.09 -41.12 33.92
C GLY A 433 -19.94 -42.41 34.72
N LYS A 434 -20.63 -43.49 34.35
CA LYS A 434 -20.54 -44.78 35.04
C LYS A 434 -19.12 -45.32 35.06
N ILE A 435 -18.64 -45.72 36.24
CA ILE A 435 -17.33 -46.34 36.46
C ILE A 435 -17.49 -47.83 36.79
N ASN A 436 -16.45 -48.62 36.56
CA ASN A 436 -16.39 -50.03 36.94
C ASN A 436 -15.88 -50.15 38.38
N ILE A 437 -16.53 -50.97 39.20
CA ILE A 437 -16.18 -51.22 40.60
C ILE A 437 -16.19 -52.75 40.78
N PRO A 438 -15.16 -53.37 41.38
CA PRO A 438 -13.96 -52.76 41.97
C PRO A 438 -12.78 -52.56 41.00
N ASP A 439 -13.00 -52.75 39.69
CA ASP A 439 -11.93 -52.73 38.67
C ASP A 439 -11.25 -51.36 38.52
N TYR A 440 -10.04 -51.38 37.95
CA TYR A 440 -9.37 -50.16 37.52
C TYR A 440 -10.11 -49.49 36.37
N ASN A 441 -10.23 -48.17 36.47
CA ASN A 441 -10.76 -47.29 35.46
C ASN A 441 -9.64 -46.40 34.92
N ARG A 442 -9.65 -46.16 33.61
CA ARG A 442 -8.81 -45.15 32.95
C ARG A 442 -9.70 -44.01 32.51
N LEU A 443 -9.51 -42.84 33.12
CA LEU A 443 -10.26 -41.63 32.82
C LEU A 443 -9.37 -40.60 32.15
N THR A 444 -9.80 -40.08 31.00
CA THR A 444 -9.13 -39.00 30.30
C THR A 444 -10.10 -37.84 30.08
N TRP A 445 -9.72 -36.66 30.52
CA TRP A 445 -10.35 -35.40 30.16
C TRP A 445 -9.49 -34.66 29.14
N ILE A 446 -10.10 -34.23 28.03
CA ILE A 446 -9.49 -33.38 27.02
C ILE A 446 -10.29 -32.08 26.97
N ILE A 447 -9.73 -31.01 27.55
CA ILE A 447 -10.31 -29.66 27.51
C ILE A 447 -9.59 -28.89 26.41
N GLY A 448 -9.97 -29.20 25.16
CA GLY A 448 -9.31 -28.74 23.95
C GLY A 448 -9.91 -27.47 23.37
N ALA A 449 -9.18 -26.84 22.44
CA ALA A 449 -9.67 -25.71 21.65
C ALA A 449 -10.63 -26.14 20.51
N LYS A 450 -10.79 -27.45 20.29
CA LYS A 450 -11.66 -28.03 19.26
C LYS A 450 -12.68 -28.99 19.84
N HIS A 451 -12.28 -29.80 20.81
CA HIS A 451 -13.13 -30.78 21.46
C HIS A 451 -13.01 -30.65 22.97
N PHE A 452 -14.15 -30.79 23.64
CA PHE A 452 -14.24 -31.03 25.07
C PHE A 452 -14.67 -32.49 25.24
N ALA A 453 -13.77 -33.38 25.64
CA ALA A 453 -14.03 -34.81 25.64
C ALA A 453 -13.74 -35.48 26.99
N VAL A 454 -14.55 -36.50 27.29
CA VAL A 454 -14.39 -37.41 28.42
C VAL A 454 -14.34 -38.83 27.87
N ILE A 455 -13.22 -39.49 28.09
CA ILE A 455 -12.98 -40.87 27.69
C ILE A 455 -12.84 -41.68 28.97
N LEU A 456 -13.58 -42.78 29.07
CA LEU A 456 -13.55 -43.66 30.22
C LEU A 456 -13.46 -45.10 29.75
N ASN A 457 -12.42 -45.81 30.18
CA ASN A 457 -12.15 -47.20 29.81
C ASN A 457 -12.13 -47.41 28.28
N ASP A 458 -11.39 -46.53 27.60
CA ASP A 458 -11.22 -46.48 26.14
C ASP A 458 -12.52 -46.18 25.34
N GLU A 459 -13.62 -45.82 26.02
CA GLU A 459 -14.88 -45.40 25.40
C GLU A 459 -15.07 -43.88 25.50
N VAL A 460 -15.42 -43.23 24.38
CA VAL A 460 -15.79 -41.81 24.36
C VAL A 460 -17.17 -41.63 25.00
N ARG A 461 -17.20 -41.31 26.30
CA ARG A 461 -18.44 -41.09 27.05
C ARG A 461 -19.11 -39.77 26.72
N TYR A 462 -18.32 -38.74 26.43
CA TYR A 462 -18.81 -37.42 26.05
C TYR A 462 -17.81 -36.73 25.12
N CYS A 463 -18.31 -36.07 24.08
CA CYS A 463 -17.53 -35.17 23.24
C CYS A 463 -18.42 -34.01 22.80
N GLY A 464 -18.08 -32.80 23.24
CA GLY A 464 -18.78 -31.59 22.85
C GLY A 464 -17.89 -30.64 22.04
N ILE A 465 -18.54 -29.91 21.14
CA ILE A 465 -17.95 -28.87 20.29
C ILE A 465 -18.74 -27.56 20.43
N ASN A 466 -18.22 -26.49 19.83
CA ASN A 466 -18.86 -25.18 19.82
C ASN A 466 -19.13 -24.59 21.21
N PHE A 467 -18.38 -25.02 22.22
CA PHE A 467 -18.40 -24.33 23.49
C PHE A 467 -17.91 -22.89 23.31
N PRO A 468 -18.58 -21.89 23.90
CA PRO A 468 -18.18 -20.49 23.85
C PRO A 468 -16.67 -20.25 24.05
N TYR A 469 -16.04 -20.93 25.03
CA TYR A 469 -14.61 -20.78 25.33
C TYR A 469 -13.70 -21.15 24.13
N MET A 470 -14.13 -22.04 23.24
CA MET A 470 -13.34 -22.48 22.08
C MET A 470 -13.16 -21.35 21.04
N LYS A 471 -14.03 -20.34 21.04
CA LYS A 471 -13.94 -19.15 20.19
C LYS A 471 -13.15 -18.01 20.85
N MET A 472 -12.77 -18.15 22.14
CA MET A 472 -12.08 -17.14 22.93
C MET A 472 -10.55 -17.26 22.83
N VAL A 473 -9.84 -16.21 23.26
CA VAL A 473 -8.37 -16.20 23.32
C VAL A 473 -7.91 -16.91 24.60
N LEU A 474 -7.44 -18.15 24.46
CA LEU A 474 -6.99 -18.99 25.58
C LEU A 474 -5.58 -18.67 26.09
N THR A 475 -4.76 -17.95 25.31
CA THR A 475 -3.36 -17.63 25.67
C THR A 475 -3.20 -16.68 26.86
N GLN A 476 -4.23 -15.91 27.18
CA GLN A 476 -4.18 -14.90 28.24
C GLN A 476 -4.63 -15.44 29.60
N GLN A 477 -4.84 -16.76 29.72
CA GLN A 477 -5.30 -17.37 30.96
C GLN A 477 -4.14 -17.58 31.94
N ILE A 478 -4.41 -17.32 33.21
CA ILE A 478 -3.48 -17.63 34.30
C ILE A 478 -3.40 -19.17 34.43
N PRO A 479 -2.19 -19.76 34.44
CA PRO A 479 -2.04 -21.19 34.68
C PRO A 479 -2.47 -21.56 36.10
N HIS A 480 -3.22 -22.65 36.26
CA HIS A 480 -3.63 -23.19 37.56
C HIS A 480 -3.10 -24.60 37.79
N GLU A 481 -2.87 -24.94 39.06
CA GLU A 481 -2.50 -26.29 39.50
C GLU A 481 -3.70 -27.23 39.39
N ILE A 482 -3.45 -28.48 38.96
CA ILE A 482 -4.46 -29.54 38.99
C ILE A 482 -4.52 -30.15 40.39
N MET A 483 -5.72 -30.14 40.97
CA MET A 483 -5.99 -30.76 42.27
C MET A 483 -6.94 -31.94 42.07
N VAL A 484 -6.58 -33.14 42.50
CA VAL A 484 -7.45 -34.32 42.37
C VAL A 484 -8.26 -34.53 43.65
N ASN A 485 -9.56 -34.84 43.51
CA ASN A 485 -10.51 -34.87 44.62
C ASN A 485 -11.59 -35.96 44.44
N THR A 486 -12.28 -36.28 45.54
CA THR A 486 -13.44 -37.18 45.61
C THR A 486 -14.51 -36.53 46.51
N ARG A 487 -15.81 -36.78 46.28
CA ARG A 487 -16.87 -36.24 47.15
C ARG A 487 -17.02 -37.06 48.44
N GLN A 488 -17.58 -36.45 49.48
CA GLN A 488 -17.74 -37.06 50.82
C GLN A 488 -18.33 -38.49 50.77
N GLY A 489 -17.66 -39.48 51.34
CA GLY A 489 -18.16 -40.85 51.49
C GLY A 489 -17.18 -41.79 52.20
N GLU A 490 -17.65 -42.96 52.65
CA GLU A 490 -16.84 -43.98 53.34
C GLU A 490 -16.30 -45.04 52.36
N TYR A 491 -15.64 -44.61 51.28
CA TYR A 491 -15.01 -45.49 50.29
C TYR A 491 -13.54 -45.12 50.09
N LYS A 492 -12.71 -46.09 49.66
CA LYS A 492 -11.30 -45.85 49.35
C LYS A 492 -11.12 -45.78 47.84
N VAL A 493 -10.30 -44.82 47.40
CA VAL A 493 -9.89 -44.69 45.99
C VAL A 493 -8.39 -44.91 45.92
N PHE A 494 -7.97 -45.77 44.99
CA PHE A 494 -6.57 -46.06 44.72
C PHE A 494 -6.22 -45.42 43.38
N PHE A 495 -5.35 -44.42 43.40
CA PHE A 495 -4.80 -43.82 42.19
C PHE A 495 -3.53 -44.57 41.81
N LYS A 496 -3.46 -45.03 40.56
CA LYS A 496 -2.29 -45.73 40.01
C LYS A 496 -1.39 -44.78 39.24
N ASN A 497 -1.99 -43.91 38.42
CA ASN A 497 -1.28 -42.90 37.66
C ASN A 497 -2.15 -41.66 37.51
N ILE A 498 -1.54 -40.50 37.66
CA ILE A 498 -2.15 -39.21 37.31
C ILE A 498 -1.16 -38.48 36.43
N SER A 499 -1.55 -38.20 35.20
CA SER A 499 -0.72 -37.41 34.29
C SER A 499 -1.49 -36.20 33.78
N VAL A 500 -0.76 -35.08 33.69
CA VAL A 500 -1.30 -33.81 33.24
C VAL A 500 -0.51 -33.38 32.01
N SER A 501 -1.23 -33.06 30.94
CA SER A 501 -0.66 -32.74 29.64
C SER A 501 -1.10 -31.34 29.19
N GLN A 502 -0.15 -30.52 28.77
CA GLN A 502 -0.44 -29.28 28.05
C GLN A 502 -0.74 -29.63 26.60
N LEU A 503 -1.88 -29.22 26.07
CA LEU A 503 -2.20 -29.45 24.65
C LEU A 503 -1.58 -28.33 23.80
N LYS A 504 -1.15 -28.69 22.60
CA LYS A 504 -0.56 -27.77 21.64
C LYS A 504 -1.64 -26.83 21.10
N MET A 505 -1.46 -25.54 21.35
CA MET A 505 -2.35 -24.53 20.83
C MET A 505 -2.01 -24.21 19.36
N PRO A 506 -2.99 -24.18 18.43
CA PRO A 506 -2.72 -23.79 17.06
C PRO A 506 -2.32 -22.30 17.00
N LEU A 507 -1.12 -22.01 16.48
CA LEU A 507 -0.67 -20.63 16.29
C LEU A 507 -1.59 -19.95 15.27
N LYS A 508 -2.41 -18.98 15.71
CA LYS A 508 -3.26 -18.20 14.82
C LYS A 508 -2.40 -17.21 14.04
N LYS A 509 -1.78 -17.66 12.96
CA LYS A 509 -1.09 -16.78 12.01
C LYS A 509 -2.15 -15.96 11.27
N ASN A 510 -2.29 -14.68 11.62
CA ASN A 510 -3.13 -13.74 10.89
C ASN A 510 -2.65 -13.56 9.44
N ILE A 511 -1.35 -13.79 9.20
CA ILE A 511 -0.71 -13.71 7.89
C ILE A 511 -0.46 -15.13 7.36
N LYS A 512 -1.20 -15.54 6.32
CA LYS A 512 -0.92 -16.79 5.60
C LYS A 512 0.08 -16.53 4.47
N LYS A 513 0.98 -17.50 4.20
CA LYS A 513 1.97 -17.44 3.12
C LYS A 513 1.27 -17.18 1.78
N GLY A 514 1.69 -16.13 1.05
CA GLY A 514 1.10 -15.72 -0.23
C GLY A 514 -0.15 -14.81 -0.15
N VAL A 515 -0.54 -14.34 1.05
CA VAL A 515 -1.72 -13.46 1.24
C VAL A 515 -1.36 -11.98 1.20
N ILE A 516 -0.12 -11.62 1.49
CA ILE A 516 0.42 -10.27 1.28
C ILE A 516 1.27 -10.30 -0.01
N ARG A 517 0.63 -10.57 -1.14
CA ARG A 517 1.00 -9.86 -2.37
C ARG A 517 -0.06 -8.78 -2.49
N MET A 518 0.15 -7.66 -1.78
CA MET A 518 -0.60 -6.47 -2.16
C MET A 518 -0.23 -6.24 -3.63
N VAL A 519 -1.23 -6.21 -4.51
CA VAL A 519 -1.02 -5.60 -5.82
C VAL A 519 -0.90 -4.12 -5.50
N THR A 520 0.29 -3.70 -5.07
CA THR A 520 0.65 -2.30 -4.97
C THR A 520 0.69 -1.82 -6.40
N ARG A 521 -0.42 -1.23 -6.87
CA ARG A 521 -0.31 -0.28 -7.98
C ARG A 521 0.61 0.80 -7.46
N GLN A 522 1.80 0.87 -8.04
CA GLN A 522 2.73 1.92 -7.68
C GLN A 522 2.02 3.24 -7.94
N SER A 523 1.88 4.06 -6.91
CA SER A 523 1.39 5.44 -7.10
C SER A 523 2.48 6.30 -7.71
N ASN A 524 3.74 5.90 -7.54
CA ASN A 524 4.92 6.58 -8.04
C ASN A 524 5.93 5.53 -8.52
N ASN A 525 6.57 5.79 -9.66
CA ASN A 525 7.67 4.96 -10.16
C ASN A 525 8.62 5.81 -11.00
N ILE A 526 9.90 5.47 -10.98
CA ILE A 526 10.94 6.06 -11.82
C ILE A 526 11.89 4.96 -12.26
N LEU A 527 12.30 5.00 -13.52
CA LEU A 527 13.29 4.05 -14.03
C LEU A 527 14.61 4.18 -13.24
N PRO A 528 15.24 3.06 -12.84
CA PRO A 528 16.56 3.10 -12.22
C PRO A 528 17.65 3.35 -13.27
N ASP A 529 18.82 3.85 -12.85
CA ASP A 529 20.03 3.98 -13.68
C ASP A 529 19.86 4.84 -14.95
N ILE A 530 19.13 5.95 -14.85
CA ILE A 530 18.96 6.90 -15.98
C ILE A 530 20.32 7.55 -16.25
N ARG A 531 20.89 7.28 -17.43
CA ARG A 531 22.13 7.92 -17.92
C ARG A 531 21.84 9.26 -18.58
N GLU A 532 22.89 10.05 -18.78
CA GLU A 532 22.82 11.25 -19.61
C GLU A 532 22.44 10.90 -21.04
N ILE A 533 21.56 11.73 -21.60
CA ILE A 533 21.11 11.66 -22.99
C ILE A 533 21.80 12.78 -23.74
N VAL A 534 22.63 12.42 -24.71
CA VAL A 534 23.51 13.30 -25.50
C VAL A 534 24.68 13.84 -24.66
N ASP A 535 25.86 13.24 -24.80
CA ASP A 535 27.12 13.75 -24.23
C ASP A 535 27.86 14.67 -25.22
N GLY A 536 27.71 15.99 -25.01
CA GLY A 536 28.40 17.00 -25.83
C GLY A 536 29.93 16.91 -25.78
N GLY A 537 30.50 16.34 -24.72
CA GLY A 537 31.94 16.05 -24.61
C GLY A 537 32.41 14.91 -25.53
N LYS A 538 31.49 14.09 -26.04
CA LYS A 538 31.74 13.02 -27.00
C LYS A 538 31.29 13.36 -28.43
N GLY A 539 30.85 14.59 -28.67
CA GLY A 539 30.30 15.00 -29.97
C GLY A 539 28.93 14.39 -30.29
N GLU A 540 28.21 13.94 -29.27
CA GLU A 540 26.83 13.53 -29.41
C GLU A 540 25.96 14.80 -29.44
N ASN A 541 25.13 14.98 -30.47
CA ASN A 541 24.32 16.18 -30.70
C ASN A 541 22.86 15.85 -31.12
N TYR A 542 22.51 14.57 -31.31
CA TYR A 542 21.24 14.17 -31.91
C TYR A 542 20.33 13.44 -30.90
N THR A 543 19.47 14.19 -30.23
CA THR A 543 18.65 13.67 -29.11
C THR A 543 17.77 12.49 -29.49
N PHE A 544 17.10 12.52 -30.64
CA PHE A 544 16.22 11.40 -31.05
C PHE A 544 17.00 10.09 -31.22
N ALA A 545 18.22 10.15 -31.78
CA ALA A 545 19.07 8.99 -31.93
C ALA A 545 19.47 8.39 -30.57
N ASP A 546 19.78 9.24 -29.58
CA ASP A 546 20.13 8.75 -28.25
C ASP A 546 18.92 8.29 -27.43
N CYS A 547 17.75 8.93 -27.57
CA CYS A 547 16.50 8.42 -27.03
C CYS A 547 16.19 7.01 -27.54
N MET A 548 16.39 6.77 -28.84
CA MET A 548 16.25 5.44 -29.45
C MET A 548 17.31 4.45 -28.94
N ALA A 549 18.56 4.88 -28.78
CA ALA A 549 19.62 4.05 -28.20
C ALA A 549 19.29 3.63 -26.77
N PHE A 550 18.86 4.56 -25.92
CA PHE A 550 18.44 4.28 -24.54
C PHE A 550 17.20 3.39 -24.50
N LEU A 551 16.22 3.61 -25.37
CA LEU A 551 15.05 2.74 -25.51
C LEU A 551 15.45 1.30 -25.86
N MET A 552 16.40 1.11 -26.78
CA MET A 552 16.89 -0.21 -27.16
C MET A 552 17.75 -0.87 -26.09
N GLU A 553 18.57 -0.10 -25.38
CA GLU A 553 19.31 -0.55 -24.19
C GLU A 553 18.35 -1.19 -23.18
N ARG A 554 17.23 -0.52 -22.88
CA ARG A 554 16.16 -1.01 -21.99
C ARG A 554 15.33 -2.15 -22.57
N SER A 555 15.30 -2.27 -23.90
CA SER A 555 14.60 -3.34 -24.63
C SER A 555 15.52 -4.54 -24.93
N GLY A 556 16.73 -4.59 -24.36
CA GLY A 556 17.65 -5.73 -24.47
C GLY A 556 18.54 -5.75 -25.73
N ARG A 557 18.72 -4.61 -26.41
CA ARG A 557 19.60 -4.43 -27.59
C ARG A 557 20.60 -3.27 -27.41
N PRO A 558 21.48 -3.32 -26.39
CA PRO A 558 22.48 -2.26 -26.17
C PRO A 558 23.54 -2.18 -27.28
N ASP A 559 23.63 -3.18 -28.15
CA ASP A 559 24.51 -3.20 -29.33
C ASP A 559 24.12 -2.15 -30.39
N ILE A 560 22.85 -1.72 -30.42
CA ILE A 560 22.35 -0.66 -31.30
C ILE A 560 22.51 0.70 -30.61
N GLY A 561 23.76 1.16 -30.52
CA GLY A 561 24.10 2.42 -29.85
C GLY A 561 23.83 3.68 -30.68
N TYR A 562 24.07 4.84 -30.07
CA TYR A 562 23.88 6.18 -30.62
C TYR A 562 24.30 6.34 -32.09
N TRP A 563 25.57 6.07 -32.42
CA TRP A 563 26.10 6.28 -33.78
C TRP A 563 25.43 5.42 -34.86
N VAL A 564 24.84 4.29 -34.49
CA VAL A 564 24.06 3.45 -35.42
C VAL A 564 22.74 4.14 -35.73
N PHE A 565 22.04 4.64 -34.71
CA PHE A 565 20.81 5.40 -34.90
C PHE A 565 21.03 6.69 -35.69
N VAL A 566 22.12 7.40 -35.45
CA VAL A 566 22.52 8.57 -36.25
C VAL A 566 22.66 8.22 -37.74
N GLY A 567 23.22 7.05 -38.06
CA GLY A 567 23.28 6.57 -39.45
C GLY A 567 21.91 6.19 -40.01
N ILE A 568 21.03 5.58 -39.19
CA ILE A 568 19.66 5.23 -39.59
C ILE A 568 18.82 6.49 -39.87
N THR A 569 18.95 7.53 -39.05
CA THR A 569 18.20 8.79 -39.19
C THR A 569 18.79 9.72 -40.23
N GLY A 570 20.09 9.61 -40.52
CA GLY A 570 20.80 10.44 -41.50
C GLY A 570 21.29 11.78 -40.95
N ASP A 571 21.24 11.98 -39.62
CA ASP A 571 21.51 13.26 -38.98
C ASP A 571 22.94 13.77 -39.16
N SER A 572 23.93 12.87 -39.21
CA SER A 572 25.35 13.24 -39.35
C SER A 572 25.83 13.40 -40.79
N VAL A 573 24.97 13.17 -41.77
CA VAL A 573 25.32 13.27 -43.20
C VAL A 573 24.49 14.31 -43.93
N THR A 574 23.38 14.74 -43.35
CA THR A 574 22.41 15.62 -44.00
C THR A 574 22.54 17.04 -43.47
N GLN A 575 23.06 17.95 -44.30
CA GLN A 575 22.91 19.37 -44.02
C GLN A 575 21.44 19.77 -44.14
N ILE A 576 20.97 20.65 -43.26
CA ILE A 576 19.63 21.24 -43.31
C ILE A 576 19.71 22.74 -43.51
N TYR A 577 18.69 23.30 -44.16
CA TYR A 577 18.47 24.73 -44.26
C TYR A 577 16.98 25.05 -44.36
N ASN A 578 16.47 25.86 -43.44
CA ASN A 578 15.06 26.25 -43.43
C ASN A 578 14.87 27.66 -44.03
N LYS A 579 14.10 27.76 -45.11
CA LYS A 579 13.70 29.04 -45.73
C LYS A 579 12.66 29.80 -44.89
N ASN A 580 11.91 29.10 -44.03
CA ASN A 580 10.88 29.67 -43.18
C ASN A 580 11.39 29.87 -41.74
N ASN A 581 11.54 31.12 -41.31
CA ASN A 581 12.02 31.45 -39.97
C ASN A 581 11.01 31.20 -38.83
N ALA A 582 9.77 30.80 -39.15
CA ALA A 582 8.73 30.56 -38.14
C ALA A 582 8.94 29.27 -37.32
N LEU A 583 9.78 28.33 -37.80
CA LEU A 583 10.01 27.04 -37.16
C LEU A 583 11.52 26.82 -36.96
N TYR A 584 11.96 26.73 -35.70
CA TYR A 584 13.35 26.41 -35.35
C TYR A 584 13.50 24.91 -35.05
N ARG A 585 14.41 24.22 -35.75
CA ARG A 585 14.86 22.84 -35.43
C ARG A 585 16.31 22.66 -35.86
N ASP A 586 17.01 21.79 -35.15
CA ASP A 586 18.47 21.70 -35.17
C ASP A 586 19.04 20.64 -36.12
N ASN A 587 18.27 19.63 -36.53
CA ASN A 587 18.79 18.53 -37.35
C ASN A 587 17.70 17.86 -38.20
N ALA A 588 18.10 16.92 -39.06
CA ALA A 588 17.22 16.29 -40.04
C ALA A 588 16.11 15.47 -39.38
N SER A 589 16.41 14.67 -38.36
CA SER A 589 15.43 13.85 -37.66
C SER A 589 14.38 14.71 -36.96
N GLN A 590 14.74 15.87 -36.41
CA GLN A 590 13.76 16.82 -35.89
C GLN A 590 12.81 17.35 -36.98
N TYR A 591 13.28 17.64 -38.19
CA TYR A 591 12.40 18.07 -39.30
C TYR A 591 11.52 16.94 -39.84
N LEU A 592 12.05 15.72 -39.88
CA LEU A 592 11.39 14.55 -40.46
C LEU A 592 10.56 13.75 -39.45
N VAL A 593 10.67 14.05 -38.15
CA VAL A 593 9.99 13.31 -37.07
C VAL A 593 8.48 13.27 -37.33
N GLY A 594 7.95 12.05 -37.31
CA GLY A 594 6.56 11.77 -37.61
C GLY A 594 6.36 10.30 -37.95
N PRO A 595 5.11 9.87 -38.19
CA PRO A 595 4.78 8.45 -38.34
C PRO A 595 5.63 7.71 -39.38
N LYS A 596 5.95 8.35 -40.51
CA LYS A 596 6.75 7.75 -41.60
C LYS A 596 8.23 7.58 -41.22
N HIS A 597 8.83 8.59 -40.60
CA HIS A 597 10.24 8.53 -40.22
C HIS A 597 10.45 7.56 -39.06
N VAL A 598 9.59 7.62 -38.04
CA VAL A 598 9.60 6.66 -36.92
C VAL A 598 9.43 5.23 -37.44
N LYS A 599 8.52 5.01 -38.41
CA LYS A 599 8.38 3.72 -39.08
C LYS A 599 9.70 3.20 -39.63
N HIS A 600 10.38 4.04 -40.42
CA HIS A 600 11.66 3.68 -41.03
C HIS A 600 12.70 3.28 -39.99
N VAL A 601 12.79 4.02 -38.88
CA VAL A 601 13.75 3.71 -37.80
C VAL A 601 13.46 2.37 -37.14
N PHE A 602 12.20 2.07 -36.79
CA PHE A 602 11.82 0.80 -36.17
C PHE A 602 11.89 -0.40 -37.13
N ASP A 603 11.51 -0.20 -38.41
CA ASP A 603 11.66 -1.22 -39.46
C ASP A 603 13.14 -1.60 -39.66
N ALA A 604 14.05 -0.61 -39.61
CA ALA A 604 15.49 -0.82 -39.80
C ALA A 604 16.10 -1.73 -38.72
N ILE A 605 15.51 -1.77 -37.53
CA ILE A 605 15.98 -2.58 -36.39
C ILE A 605 15.11 -3.82 -36.12
N GLY A 606 14.00 -4.00 -36.84
CA GLY A 606 13.15 -5.20 -36.77
C GLY A 606 12.13 -5.23 -35.62
N TYR A 607 11.66 -4.06 -35.16
CA TYR A 607 10.71 -3.95 -34.05
C TYR A 607 9.35 -3.39 -34.52
N GLU A 608 8.26 -3.84 -33.89
CA GLU A 608 6.99 -3.11 -33.93
C GLU A 608 7.10 -1.82 -33.13
N TYR A 609 6.20 -0.90 -33.38
CA TYR A 609 6.05 0.33 -32.61
C TYR A 609 4.60 0.82 -32.70
N THR A 610 4.21 1.64 -31.74
CA THR A 610 2.95 2.36 -31.79
C THR A 610 3.24 3.84 -31.70
N TYR A 611 2.78 4.60 -32.70
CA TYR A 611 2.84 6.06 -32.72
C TYR A 611 1.45 6.59 -32.42
N ILE A 612 1.31 7.32 -31.32
CA ILE A 612 0.04 7.88 -30.86
C ILE A 612 0.15 9.39 -30.91
N THR A 613 -0.77 10.04 -31.61
CA THR A 613 -0.80 11.50 -31.67
C THR A 613 -1.37 12.11 -30.41
N ALA A 614 -1.00 13.36 -30.11
CA ALA A 614 -1.58 14.17 -29.05
C ALA A 614 -3.11 14.21 -29.08
N GLU A 615 -3.72 14.24 -30.29
CA GLU A 615 -5.18 14.18 -30.46
C GLU A 615 -5.76 12.85 -29.98
N GLN A 616 -5.09 11.72 -30.28
CA GLN A 616 -5.50 10.40 -29.81
C GLN A 616 -5.32 10.24 -28.30
N ILE A 617 -4.22 10.76 -27.74
CA ILE A 617 -3.99 10.79 -26.28
C ILE A 617 -5.10 11.58 -25.61
N ASN A 618 -5.43 12.77 -26.13
CA ASN A 618 -6.49 13.61 -25.59
C ASN A 618 -7.88 12.96 -25.68
N ALA A 619 -8.16 12.20 -26.73
CA ALA A 619 -9.41 11.47 -26.88
C ALA A 619 -9.56 10.30 -25.88
N ASN A 620 -8.45 9.69 -25.44
CA ASN A 620 -8.48 8.55 -24.52
C ASN A 620 -7.37 8.60 -23.44
N LYS A 621 -7.34 9.70 -22.68
CA LYS A 621 -6.26 10.02 -21.73
C LYS A 621 -5.99 8.90 -20.73
N THR A 622 -7.05 8.37 -20.12
CA THR A 622 -6.93 7.33 -19.09
C THR A 622 -6.28 6.06 -19.64
N MET A 623 -6.66 5.61 -20.84
CA MET A 623 -6.08 4.40 -21.43
C MET A 623 -4.59 4.58 -21.75
N TYR A 624 -4.22 5.68 -22.40
CA TYR A 624 -2.82 5.92 -22.78
C TYR A 624 -1.93 6.22 -21.58
N LEU A 625 -2.43 6.90 -20.55
CA LEU A 625 -1.71 7.10 -19.30
C LEU A 625 -1.45 5.78 -18.57
N GLN A 626 -2.47 4.90 -18.49
CA GLN A 626 -2.30 3.55 -17.93
C GLN A 626 -1.29 2.72 -18.73
N THR A 627 -1.31 2.86 -20.07
CA THR A 627 -0.34 2.20 -20.95
C THR A 627 1.07 2.70 -20.69
N LEU A 628 1.27 4.01 -20.60
CA LEU A 628 2.56 4.63 -20.25
C LEU A 628 3.08 4.12 -18.90
N MET A 629 2.25 4.15 -17.86
CA MET A 629 2.63 3.65 -16.54
C MET A 629 3.05 2.18 -16.60
N ALA A 630 2.35 1.35 -17.38
CA ALA A 630 2.72 -0.05 -17.56
C ALA A 630 4.08 -0.23 -18.26
N TYR A 631 4.45 0.63 -19.20
CA TYR A 631 5.78 0.60 -19.82
C TYR A 631 6.88 0.94 -18.80
N ILE A 632 6.68 2.00 -18.01
CA ILE A 632 7.61 2.40 -16.95
C ILE A 632 7.76 1.31 -15.89
N ASP A 633 6.64 0.72 -15.45
CA ASP A 633 6.64 -0.38 -14.47
C ASP A 633 7.38 -1.63 -14.95
N ASN A 634 7.47 -1.81 -16.28
CA ASN A 634 8.26 -2.87 -16.91
C ASN A 634 9.70 -2.45 -17.28
N GLY A 635 10.14 -1.26 -16.86
CA GLY A 635 11.50 -0.79 -17.06
C GLY A 635 11.78 -0.13 -18.41
N VAL A 636 10.74 0.19 -19.18
CA VAL A 636 10.85 0.71 -20.56
C VAL A 636 10.36 2.16 -20.63
N PRO A 637 11.18 3.12 -21.10
CA PRO A 637 10.75 4.50 -21.23
C PRO A 637 9.80 4.69 -22.42
N VAL A 638 9.08 5.81 -22.44
CA VAL A 638 8.26 6.23 -23.58
C VAL A 638 8.89 7.47 -24.20
N ILE A 639 9.06 7.50 -25.52
CA ILE A 639 9.54 8.70 -26.21
C ILE A 639 8.35 9.62 -26.44
N ALA A 640 8.50 10.89 -26.07
CA ALA A 640 7.59 11.95 -26.43
C ALA A 640 8.26 12.90 -27.43
N THR A 641 7.52 13.33 -28.44
CA THR A 641 7.99 14.22 -29.49
C THR A 641 7.05 15.40 -29.63
N GLU A 642 7.58 16.61 -29.79
CA GLU A 642 6.72 17.79 -29.87
C GLU A 642 5.72 17.75 -31.04
N ASP A 643 4.57 18.42 -30.89
CA ASP A 643 3.64 18.67 -32.00
C ASP A 643 4.39 19.39 -33.14
N VAL A 644 4.60 18.63 -34.21
CA VAL A 644 5.29 19.01 -35.45
C VAL A 644 4.71 20.30 -36.08
N ARG A 645 3.54 20.76 -35.63
CA ARG A 645 2.81 21.93 -36.12
C ARG A 645 3.11 23.25 -35.40
N GLN A 646 3.68 23.26 -34.19
CA GLN A 646 3.77 24.51 -33.40
C GLN A 646 5.14 25.19 -33.37
N GLY A 647 6.23 24.44 -33.63
CA GLY A 647 7.58 25.00 -33.74
C GLY A 647 8.15 25.57 -32.45
N ILE A 648 9.46 25.48 -32.31
CA ILE A 648 10.17 26.08 -31.19
C ILE A 648 10.41 27.57 -31.46
N LYS A 649 10.25 28.41 -30.43
CA LYS A 649 10.81 29.78 -30.42
C LYS A 649 12.33 29.68 -30.33
N ALA A 650 13.04 30.27 -31.29
CA ALA A 650 14.50 30.35 -31.27
C ALA A 650 15.02 30.80 -29.88
N GLY A 651 15.89 30.00 -29.27
CA GLY A 651 16.47 30.26 -27.94
C GLY A 651 15.80 29.59 -26.74
N SER A 652 14.80 28.71 -26.92
CA SER A 652 14.29 27.89 -25.81
C SER A 652 15.25 26.73 -25.46
N GLU A 653 15.41 26.44 -24.17
CA GLU A 653 16.12 25.26 -23.66
C GLU A 653 15.32 23.94 -23.83
N GLU A 654 14.21 23.96 -24.56
CA GLU A 654 13.30 22.83 -24.72
C GLU A 654 13.76 21.93 -25.87
N CYS A 655 13.87 20.62 -25.60
CA CYS A 655 14.30 19.64 -26.58
C CYS A 655 13.08 19.05 -27.31
N ASN A 656 13.13 18.99 -28.64
CA ASN A 656 12.04 18.50 -29.51
C ASN A 656 11.63 17.03 -29.26
N GLN A 657 12.50 16.23 -28.64
CA GLN A 657 12.24 14.84 -28.27
C GLN A 657 12.83 14.55 -26.89
N PHE A 658 12.10 13.80 -26.07
CA PHE A 658 12.54 13.46 -24.72
C PHE A 658 11.94 12.14 -24.25
N LEU A 659 12.46 11.63 -23.13
CA LEU A 659 12.01 10.39 -22.53
C LEU A 659 11.11 10.68 -21.33
N ILE A 660 9.94 10.06 -21.31
CA ILE A 660 9.17 9.89 -20.09
C ILE A 660 9.74 8.66 -19.39
N VAL A 661 10.25 8.87 -18.18
CA VAL A 661 11.03 7.88 -17.42
C VAL A 661 10.41 7.58 -16.05
N GLY A 662 9.26 8.17 -15.74
CA GLY A 662 8.60 7.97 -14.46
C GLY A 662 7.27 8.70 -14.35
N TYR A 663 6.60 8.46 -13.24
CA TYR A 663 5.35 9.11 -12.88
C TYR A 663 5.20 9.23 -11.36
N GLU A 664 4.40 10.20 -10.93
CA GLU A 664 3.95 10.38 -9.55
C GLU A 664 2.42 10.51 -9.50
N ASP A 665 1.85 10.24 -8.33
CA ASP A 665 0.42 10.39 -8.02
C ASP A 665 -0.54 9.66 -8.98
N ASN A 666 -0.19 8.42 -9.36
CA ASN A 666 -0.90 7.60 -10.35
C ASN A 666 -0.94 8.24 -11.74
N GLY A 667 0.18 8.87 -12.13
CA GLY A 667 0.29 9.51 -13.44
C GLY A 667 -0.40 10.86 -13.51
N LYS A 668 -0.57 11.57 -12.38
CA LYS A 668 -0.92 13.01 -12.45
C LYS A 668 0.30 13.83 -12.84
N THR A 669 1.47 13.43 -12.36
CA THR A 669 2.76 14.04 -12.71
C THR A 669 3.58 13.03 -13.49
N LEU A 670 4.18 13.46 -14.59
CA LEU A 670 5.13 12.66 -15.37
C LEU A 670 6.55 13.20 -15.16
N LEU A 671 7.49 12.28 -15.06
CA LEU A 671 8.91 12.56 -14.89
C LEU A 671 9.57 12.47 -16.26
N VAL A 672 10.07 13.60 -16.73
CA VAL A 672 10.65 13.77 -18.07
C VAL A 672 12.15 13.99 -17.96
N HIS A 673 12.89 13.22 -18.75
CA HIS A 673 14.31 13.34 -18.90
C HIS A 673 14.65 13.99 -20.25
N LEU A 674 15.19 15.21 -20.19
CA LEU A 674 15.49 16.04 -21.37
C LEU A 674 16.93 15.90 -21.86
N ASN A 675 17.92 15.73 -20.96
CA ASN A 675 19.35 15.61 -21.28
C ASN A 675 20.16 15.16 -20.05
N ASP A 676 20.16 15.95 -18.96
CA ASP A 676 20.94 15.70 -17.73
C ASP A 676 20.15 14.82 -16.73
N PRO A 677 20.71 13.70 -16.25
CA PRO A 677 20.02 12.77 -15.35
C PRO A 677 19.80 13.36 -13.96
N ASN A 678 20.55 14.40 -13.56
CA ASN A 678 20.33 15.15 -12.32
C ASN A 678 19.22 16.22 -12.46
N LYS A 679 18.66 16.39 -13.67
CA LYS A 679 17.63 17.39 -13.98
C LYS A 679 16.36 16.76 -14.57
N ILE A 680 15.88 15.68 -13.95
CA ILE A 680 14.57 15.12 -14.28
C ILE A 680 13.50 16.16 -13.94
N LYS A 681 12.78 16.62 -14.96
CA LYS A 681 11.73 17.62 -14.80
C LYS A 681 10.41 16.96 -14.48
N LYS A 682 9.65 17.57 -13.58
CA LYS A 682 8.30 17.17 -13.22
C LYS A 682 7.31 18.03 -14.00
N TYR A 683 6.34 17.39 -14.63
CA TYR A 683 5.28 18.07 -15.36
C TYR A 683 3.94 17.48 -14.97
N GLU A 684 2.94 18.34 -14.79
CA GLU A 684 1.56 17.88 -14.79
C GLU A 684 1.23 17.22 -16.13
N THR A 685 0.52 16.10 -16.09
CA THR A 685 0.21 15.30 -17.29
C THR A 685 -0.51 16.12 -18.35
N THR A 686 -1.38 17.04 -17.93
CA THR A 686 -2.08 18.00 -18.79
C THR A 686 -1.15 18.82 -19.68
N ASN A 687 0.10 19.04 -19.27
CA ASN A 687 1.08 19.80 -20.03
C ASN A 687 1.81 18.95 -21.09
N ILE A 688 1.92 17.63 -20.90
CA ILE A 688 2.68 16.73 -21.79
C ILE A 688 1.79 15.99 -22.79
N ILE A 689 0.51 15.78 -22.48
CA ILE A 689 -0.43 15.07 -23.37
C ILE A 689 -0.66 15.74 -24.73
N ASN A 690 -0.12 16.95 -24.92
CA ASN A 690 -0.13 17.65 -26.19
C ASN A 690 1.04 17.27 -27.11
N GLN A 691 1.91 16.35 -26.67
CA GLN A 691 3.00 15.77 -27.45
C GLN A 691 2.64 14.37 -27.96
N ASP A 692 3.18 13.99 -29.11
CA ASP A 692 3.00 12.66 -29.68
C ASP A 692 3.87 11.66 -28.91
N TRP A 693 3.34 10.46 -28.65
CA TRP A 693 4.02 9.42 -27.89
C TRP A 693 4.35 8.21 -28.76
N ILE A 694 5.56 7.67 -28.54
CA ILE A 694 6.08 6.51 -29.27
C ILE A 694 6.37 5.40 -28.27
N PHE A 695 5.67 4.28 -28.47
CA PHE A 695 5.85 3.06 -27.70
C PHE A 695 6.58 2.01 -28.53
N VAL A 696 7.64 1.41 -27.98
CA VAL A 696 8.26 0.22 -28.57
C VAL A 696 7.29 -0.96 -28.49
N GLY A 697 7.17 -1.71 -29.57
CA GLY A 697 6.37 -2.94 -29.65
C GLY A 697 7.23 -4.19 -29.57
N GLU A 698 6.63 -5.33 -29.91
CA GLU A 698 7.33 -6.61 -29.94
C GLU A 698 8.39 -6.67 -31.06
N LYS A 699 9.45 -7.45 -30.82
CA LYS A 699 10.46 -7.74 -31.84
C LYS A 699 9.85 -8.62 -32.93
N LYS A 700 9.82 -8.15 -34.18
CA LYS A 700 9.30 -8.92 -35.33
C LYS A 700 10.29 -10.00 -35.75
N TYR A 701 11.55 -9.62 -35.88
CA TYR A 701 12.66 -10.48 -36.32
C TYR A 701 13.98 -9.91 -35.81
N ASP A 702 15.01 -10.75 -35.75
CA ASP A 702 16.34 -10.30 -35.35
C ASP A 702 17.12 -9.77 -36.56
N VAL A 703 17.48 -8.49 -36.53
CA VAL A 703 18.37 -7.88 -37.53
C VAL A 703 19.78 -7.80 -36.95
N PRO A 704 20.76 -8.52 -37.52
CA PRO A 704 22.16 -8.42 -37.14
C PRO A 704 22.67 -6.98 -37.28
N ILE A 705 23.52 -6.54 -36.34
CA ILE A 705 24.06 -5.17 -36.34
C ILE A 705 24.78 -4.81 -37.66
N ASN A 706 25.42 -5.79 -38.30
CA ASN A 706 26.10 -5.62 -39.58
C ASN A 706 25.14 -5.32 -40.73
N ASP A 707 23.92 -5.87 -40.70
CA ASP A 707 22.89 -5.59 -41.69
C ASP A 707 22.26 -4.21 -41.45
N ILE A 708 22.09 -3.82 -40.18
CA ILE A 708 21.64 -2.47 -39.81
C ILE A 708 22.63 -1.42 -40.33
N LEU A 709 23.94 -1.60 -40.08
CA LEU A 709 25.00 -0.71 -40.57
C LEU A 709 25.00 -0.63 -42.10
N LYS A 710 24.89 -1.77 -42.79
CA LYS A 710 24.79 -1.81 -44.24
C LYS A 710 23.60 -1.03 -44.77
N ASN A 711 22.42 -1.25 -44.18
CA ASN A 711 21.20 -0.54 -44.58
C ASN A 711 21.30 0.97 -44.33
N ALA A 712 21.91 1.38 -43.21
CA ALA A 712 22.16 2.80 -42.91
C ALA A 712 23.06 3.46 -43.97
N VAL A 713 24.18 2.82 -44.34
CA VAL A 713 25.08 3.33 -45.40
C VAL A 713 24.38 3.36 -46.76
N PHE A 714 23.61 2.31 -47.10
CA PHE A 714 22.88 2.26 -48.37
C PHE A 714 21.80 3.35 -48.46
N LYS A 715 21.24 3.76 -47.32
CA LYS A 715 20.26 4.84 -47.23
C LYS A 715 20.88 6.24 -47.32
N MET A 716 22.20 6.40 -47.15
CA MET A 716 22.85 7.72 -47.22
C MET A 716 22.54 8.51 -48.49
N LYS A 717 22.48 7.83 -49.65
CA LYS A 717 22.09 8.46 -50.92
C LYS A 717 20.73 9.14 -50.80
N HIS A 718 19.76 8.47 -50.18
CA HIS A 718 18.43 9.04 -49.98
C HIS A 718 18.49 10.30 -49.11
N TRP A 719 19.24 10.25 -48.00
CA TRP A 719 19.37 11.37 -47.08
C TRP A 719 20.02 12.61 -47.72
N LEU A 720 21.11 12.40 -48.47
CA LEU A 720 21.84 13.47 -49.17
C LEU A 720 21.05 14.08 -50.34
N THR A 721 20.04 13.38 -50.86
CA THR A 721 19.23 13.80 -52.02
C THR A 721 17.76 14.02 -51.69
N LEU A 722 17.43 14.19 -50.41
CA LEU A 722 16.07 14.48 -49.98
C LEU A 722 15.54 15.73 -50.69
N PRO A 723 14.32 15.67 -51.29
CA PRO A 723 13.71 16.83 -51.89
C PRO A 723 13.31 17.85 -50.82
N GLU A 724 13.13 19.10 -51.26
CA GLU A 724 12.63 20.18 -50.41
C GLU A 724 11.23 19.82 -49.90
N GLN A 725 11.01 19.98 -48.59
CA GLN A 725 9.74 19.71 -47.93
C GLN A 725 9.42 20.89 -47.02
N ASP A 726 8.24 21.50 -47.20
CA ASP A 726 7.73 22.59 -46.37
C ASP A 726 8.71 23.77 -46.16
N GLY A 727 9.51 24.08 -47.19
CA GLY A 727 10.50 25.16 -47.17
C GLY A 727 11.85 24.76 -46.55
N VAL A 728 12.04 23.49 -46.18
CA VAL A 728 13.29 22.94 -45.66
C VAL A 728 14.04 22.23 -46.78
N CYS A 729 15.27 22.67 -47.02
CA CYS A 729 16.21 22.06 -47.95
C CYS A 729 17.16 21.11 -47.21
N PHE A 730 17.57 20.06 -47.90
CA PHE A 730 18.43 19.01 -47.36
C PHE A 730 19.67 18.79 -48.24
N GLY A 731 20.74 18.27 -47.65
CA GLY A 731 21.97 17.89 -48.35
C GLY A 731 22.61 19.05 -49.11
N ALA A 732 23.06 18.81 -50.33
CA ALA A 732 23.74 19.81 -51.15
C ALA A 732 22.85 21.02 -51.48
N MET A 733 21.54 20.82 -51.63
CA MET A 733 20.58 21.89 -51.87
C MET A 733 20.44 22.82 -50.67
N ALA A 734 20.61 22.31 -49.44
CA ALA A 734 20.61 23.14 -48.24
C ALA A 734 21.72 24.19 -48.27
N PHE A 735 22.94 23.79 -48.63
CA PHE A 735 24.06 24.72 -48.78
C PHE A 735 23.83 25.77 -49.86
N ARG A 736 23.26 25.38 -51.01
CA ARG A 736 22.97 26.29 -52.12
C ARG A 736 21.90 27.31 -51.75
N ALA A 737 20.79 26.85 -51.20
CA ALA A 737 19.71 27.72 -50.74
C ALA A 737 20.20 28.69 -49.64
N TRP A 738 21.07 28.22 -48.74
CA TRP A 738 21.68 29.06 -47.73
C TRP A 738 22.62 30.13 -48.31
N ALA A 739 23.47 29.73 -49.26
CA ALA A 739 24.36 30.63 -49.97
C ALA A 739 23.59 31.73 -50.72
N ASP A 740 22.54 31.34 -51.45
CA ASP A 740 21.70 32.26 -52.22
C ASP A 740 21.03 33.29 -51.31
N ASP A 741 20.51 32.86 -50.17
CA ASP A 741 19.86 33.76 -49.20
C ASP A 741 20.85 34.71 -48.51
N ILE A 742 22.05 34.25 -48.14
CA ILE A 742 23.10 35.13 -47.60
C ILE A 742 23.46 36.21 -48.62
N GLU A 743 23.67 35.81 -49.87
CA GLU A 743 24.05 36.71 -50.97
C GLU A 743 22.94 37.73 -51.27
N ASN A 744 21.67 37.30 -51.16
CA ASN A 744 20.48 38.14 -51.37
C ASN A 744 20.07 38.98 -50.15
N GLY A 745 20.86 38.97 -49.07
CA GLY A 745 20.65 39.91 -47.98
C GLY A 745 19.82 39.41 -46.80
N ARG A 746 19.69 38.09 -46.59
CA ARG A 746 18.87 37.51 -45.51
C ARG A 746 19.11 38.09 -44.11
N TYR A 747 20.33 38.54 -43.83
CA TYR A 747 20.73 39.09 -42.52
C TYR A 747 20.80 40.63 -42.48
N ASP A 748 20.27 41.33 -43.49
CA ASP A 748 20.33 42.79 -43.58
C ASP A 748 19.50 43.52 -42.54
N ASP A 749 18.35 42.97 -42.13
CA ASP A 749 17.40 43.69 -41.28
C ASP A 749 17.05 42.95 -39.98
N ASP A 750 17.37 41.66 -39.86
CA ASP A 750 16.89 40.82 -38.75
C ASP A 750 18.03 40.09 -38.02
N ILE A 751 18.38 40.58 -36.83
CA ILE A 751 19.38 39.97 -35.95
C ILE A 751 18.87 38.68 -35.27
N SER A 752 17.56 38.43 -35.27
CA SER A 752 16.98 37.22 -34.65
C SER A 752 17.33 35.94 -35.43
N LEU A 753 17.72 36.07 -36.70
CA LEU A 753 18.15 34.94 -37.55
C LEU A 753 19.55 34.44 -37.22
N TRP A 754 20.26 35.11 -36.31
CA TRP A 754 21.61 34.76 -35.88
C TRP A 754 21.71 33.34 -35.32
N GLY A 755 20.75 32.93 -34.47
CA GLY A 755 20.73 31.59 -33.89
C GLY A 755 20.62 30.48 -34.95
N ASN A 756 19.87 30.74 -36.03
CA ASN A 756 19.75 29.80 -37.15
C ASN A 756 21.10 29.65 -37.88
N TYR A 757 21.82 30.76 -38.09
CA TYR A 757 23.14 30.72 -38.72
C TYR A 757 24.13 29.86 -37.95
N THR A 758 24.21 30.06 -36.63
CA THR A 758 25.11 29.29 -35.77
C THR A 758 24.74 27.81 -35.71
N CYS A 759 23.44 27.49 -35.77
CA CYS A 759 22.97 26.09 -35.87
C CYS A 759 23.39 25.45 -37.21
N TYR A 760 23.23 26.16 -38.34
CA TYR A 760 23.66 25.63 -39.65
C TYR A 760 25.18 25.42 -39.75
N ILE A 761 25.98 26.30 -39.14
CA ILE A 761 27.43 26.10 -38.98
C ILE A 761 27.73 24.92 -38.05
N CYS A 762 26.99 24.77 -36.94
CA CYS A 762 27.13 23.64 -36.03
C CYS A 762 26.83 22.31 -36.74
N ASN A 763 25.83 22.28 -37.63
CA ASN A 763 25.52 21.12 -38.46
C ASN A 763 26.61 20.85 -39.49
N LEU A 764 27.13 21.88 -40.18
CA LEU A 764 28.26 21.71 -41.09
C LEU A 764 29.47 21.14 -40.33
N SER A 765 29.78 21.71 -39.16
CA SER A 765 30.85 21.23 -38.29
C SER A 765 30.60 19.79 -37.84
N SER A 766 29.44 19.45 -37.30
CA SER A 766 29.13 18.10 -36.83
C SER A 766 29.17 17.06 -37.96
N ASN A 767 28.63 17.43 -39.13
CA ASN A 767 28.64 16.58 -40.33
C ASN A 767 30.07 16.44 -40.92
N ALA A 768 30.93 17.44 -40.74
CA ALA A 768 32.32 17.43 -41.21
C ALA A 768 33.35 16.93 -40.18
N ALA A 769 33.01 16.95 -38.88
CA ALA A 769 33.97 16.92 -37.78
C ALA A 769 33.61 16.02 -36.60
N ASN A 770 32.70 15.05 -36.75
CA ASN A 770 32.53 13.98 -35.75
C ASN A 770 33.85 13.19 -35.53
N ALA A 771 34.70 13.72 -34.64
CA ALA A 771 35.98 13.23 -34.18
C ALA A 771 37.09 13.01 -35.24
N GLY A 772 37.14 13.83 -36.29
CA GLY A 772 38.37 13.97 -37.10
C GLY A 772 38.40 13.30 -38.47
N VAL A 773 37.27 13.33 -39.21
CA VAL A 773 37.11 13.40 -40.69
C VAL A 773 35.94 12.53 -41.22
N GLU A 774 35.29 11.66 -40.42
CA GLU A 774 34.15 10.84 -40.92
C GLU A 774 33.08 10.44 -39.88
N PRO A 775 31.81 10.20 -40.29
CA PRO A 775 30.80 9.56 -39.44
C PRO A 775 31.17 8.11 -39.06
N ASP A 776 31.21 7.81 -37.76
CA ASP A 776 31.66 6.53 -37.18
C ASP A 776 31.02 5.28 -37.80
N PHE A 777 29.74 5.36 -38.17
CA PHE A 777 29.01 4.23 -38.74
C PHE A 777 29.51 3.80 -40.13
N ILE A 778 30.09 4.70 -40.93
CA ILE A 778 30.63 4.37 -42.26
C ILE A 778 31.96 3.64 -42.12
N ARG A 779 32.82 4.08 -41.19
CA ARG A 779 34.06 3.38 -40.84
C ARG A 779 33.77 1.96 -40.37
N ARG A 780 32.85 1.82 -39.41
CA ARG A 780 32.40 0.51 -38.91
C ARG A 780 31.82 -0.38 -40.01
N PHE A 781 31.08 0.19 -40.95
CA PHE A 781 30.61 -0.53 -42.14
C PHE A 781 31.79 -1.04 -43.00
N ALA A 782 32.78 -0.19 -43.32
CA ALA A 782 33.94 -0.59 -44.13
C ALA A 782 34.82 -1.65 -43.44
N GLU A 783 34.91 -1.63 -42.10
CA GLU A 783 35.59 -2.66 -41.32
C GLU A 783 34.91 -4.03 -41.41
N VAL A 784 33.57 -4.04 -41.51
CA VAL A 784 32.77 -5.26 -41.65
C VAL A 784 32.70 -5.74 -43.11
N TYR A 785 32.71 -4.82 -44.07
CA TYR A 785 32.62 -5.09 -45.51
C TYR A 785 33.82 -4.49 -46.26
N PRO A 786 35.00 -5.16 -46.22
CA PRO A 786 36.25 -4.63 -46.77
C PRO A 786 36.19 -4.27 -48.25
N GLU A 787 35.28 -4.86 -49.03
CA GLU A 787 35.06 -4.54 -50.44
C GLU A 787 34.63 -3.08 -50.67
N TYR A 788 34.10 -2.40 -49.66
CA TYR A 788 33.72 -0.98 -49.71
C TYR A 788 34.80 -0.05 -49.14
N THR A 789 36.00 -0.55 -48.82
CA THR A 789 37.09 0.27 -48.25
C THR A 789 37.50 1.42 -49.16
N GLU A 790 37.53 1.22 -50.48
CA GLU A 790 37.86 2.29 -51.43
C GLU A 790 36.76 3.37 -51.47
N MET A 791 35.48 2.96 -51.46
CA MET A 791 34.34 3.88 -51.36
C MET A 791 34.46 4.74 -50.10
N TYR A 792 34.71 4.10 -48.96
CA TYR A 792 34.93 4.76 -47.68
C TYR A 792 36.05 5.80 -47.75
N GLN A 793 37.24 5.43 -48.26
CA GLN A 793 38.37 6.35 -48.40
C GLN A 793 38.04 7.56 -49.29
N LYS A 794 37.33 7.33 -50.40
CA LYS A 794 36.87 8.40 -51.30
C LYS A 794 35.88 9.33 -50.61
N ILE A 795 34.92 8.80 -49.86
CA ILE A 795 33.93 9.58 -49.08
C ILE A 795 34.63 10.39 -47.98
N THR A 796 35.48 9.76 -47.18
CA THR A 796 36.33 10.41 -46.15
C THR A 796 37.13 11.56 -46.75
N ALA A 797 37.73 11.37 -47.93
CA ALA A 797 38.48 12.43 -48.61
C ALA A 797 37.62 13.62 -49.03
N GLN A 798 36.33 13.39 -49.35
CA GLN A 798 35.38 14.48 -49.62
C GLN A 798 35.00 15.21 -48.32
N TYR A 799 34.61 14.50 -47.27
CA TYR A 799 34.25 15.13 -45.99
C TYR A 799 35.42 15.92 -45.37
N LYS A 800 36.67 15.49 -45.58
CA LYS A 800 37.87 16.25 -45.20
C LYS A 800 37.93 17.65 -45.83
N LYS A 801 37.30 17.88 -46.99
CA LYS A 801 37.24 19.21 -47.60
C LYS A 801 36.33 20.17 -46.83
N LEU A 802 35.44 19.65 -45.99
CA LEU A 802 34.53 20.42 -45.16
C LEU A 802 35.10 20.76 -43.76
N SER A 803 36.21 20.13 -43.35
CA SER A 803 36.78 20.28 -42.00
C SER A 803 37.55 21.60 -41.79
N ASN A 804 38.24 21.74 -40.64
CA ASN A 804 38.85 23.01 -40.19
C ASN A 804 40.36 23.17 -40.51
N GLY A 805 40.84 22.56 -41.59
CA GLY A 805 42.23 22.68 -42.07
C GLY A 805 42.38 23.79 -43.13
N PRO A 806 43.62 24.26 -43.42
CA PRO A 806 43.85 25.27 -44.45
C PRO A 806 43.28 24.84 -45.82
N GLY A 807 42.52 25.72 -46.50
CA GLY A 807 41.89 25.43 -47.78
C GLY A 807 40.63 24.55 -47.70
N GLN A 808 40.07 24.33 -46.51
CA GLN A 808 38.85 23.56 -46.27
C GLN A 808 37.71 24.48 -45.83
N THR A 809 36.46 24.11 -46.16
CA THR A 809 35.32 25.01 -46.08
C THR A 809 35.10 25.62 -44.69
N TRP A 810 35.16 24.83 -43.61
CA TRP A 810 34.95 25.40 -42.27
C TRP A 810 36.05 26.43 -41.92
N LYS A 811 37.32 26.13 -42.20
CA LYS A 811 38.41 27.07 -41.93
C LYS A 811 38.28 28.38 -42.73
N GLU A 812 37.95 28.27 -44.02
CA GLU A 812 37.75 29.44 -44.89
C GLU A 812 36.54 30.27 -44.40
N LEU A 813 35.46 29.62 -43.95
CA LEU A 813 34.33 30.31 -43.33
C LEU A 813 34.74 31.05 -42.04
N GLU A 814 35.56 30.45 -41.16
CA GLU A 814 36.09 31.15 -39.98
C GLU A 814 36.94 32.37 -40.37
N ASP A 815 37.83 32.22 -41.34
CA ASP A 815 38.72 33.30 -41.80
C ASP A 815 37.95 34.47 -42.44
N LEU A 816 36.82 34.18 -43.07
CA LEU A 816 35.87 35.16 -43.58
C LEU A 816 34.95 35.76 -42.49
N SER A 817 35.14 35.40 -41.22
CA SER A 817 34.23 35.75 -40.12
C SER A 817 32.79 35.32 -40.38
N GLY A 818 32.62 34.16 -41.02
CA GLY A 818 31.36 33.45 -41.29
C GLY A 818 31.31 32.05 -40.64
N GLY A 819 32.24 31.69 -39.75
CA GLY A 819 32.23 30.44 -38.99
C GLY A 819 31.47 30.53 -37.67
N PHE A 820 31.91 29.80 -36.63
CA PHE A 820 31.33 29.86 -35.28
C PHE A 820 31.48 31.25 -34.64
N ASN A 821 32.59 31.94 -34.93
CA ASN A 821 32.83 33.32 -34.48
C ASN A 821 32.34 34.35 -35.49
N VAL A 822 31.24 34.06 -36.21
CA VAL A 822 30.67 34.97 -37.19
C VAL A 822 30.46 36.36 -36.57
N LYS A 823 30.68 37.41 -37.36
CA LYS A 823 30.40 38.80 -36.98
C LYS A 823 29.22 39.32 -37.79
N TYR A 824 28.30 40.02 -37.17
CA TYR A 824 27.09 40.50 -37.86
C TYR A 824 27.43 41.47 -39.01
N GLU A 825 28.51 42.24 -38.85
CA GLU A 825 29.05 43.11 -39.89
C GLU A 825 29.59 42.32 -41.09
N ALA A 826 30.12 41.11 -40.87
CA ALA A 826 30.63 40.23 -41.91
C ALA A 826 29.51 39.68 -42.79
N LEU A 827 28.34 39.40 -42.21
CA LEU A 827 27.11 39.03 -42.91
C LEU A 827 26.36 40.22 -43.52
N ARG A 828 26.79 41.47 -43.29
CA ARG A 828 26.24 42.69 -43.90
C ARG A 828 27.17 43.34 -44.93
N ASN A 829 28.43 42.93 -44.99
CA ASN A 829 29.33 43.37 -46.03
C ASN A 829 29.02 42.64 -47.35
N LYS A 830 28.68 43.38 -48.42
CA LYS A 830 28.31 42.79 -49.72
C LYS A 830 29.42 41.94 -50.34
N GLU A 831 30.68 42.40 -50.25
CA GLU A 831 31.82 41.65 -50.78
C GLU A 831 32.08 40.38 -49.97
N ASN A 832 31.93 40.46 -48.64
CA ASN A 832 32.20 39.33 -47.76
C ASN A 832 31.12 38.24 -47.87
N ARG A 833 29.84 38.62 -47.99
CA ARG A 833 28.74 37.68 -48.21
C ARG A 833 28.89 36.86 -49.49
N VAL A 834 29.36 37.48 -50.58
CA VAL A 834 29.64 36.76 -51.83
C VAL A 834 30.72 35.70 -51.62
N LYS A 835 31.76 36.00 -50.84
CA LYS A 835 32.83 35.05 -50.50
C LYS A 835 32.30 33.91 -49.62
N ILE A 836 31.52 34.22 -48.59
CA ILE A 836 30.87 33.21 -47.73
C ILE A 836 29.94 32.31 -48.54
N ALA A 837 29.09 32.88 -49.39
CA ALA A 837 28.18 32.13 -50.26
C ALA A 837 28.95 31.22 -51.24
N ALA A 838 30.08 31.68 -51.80
CA ALA A 838 30.93 30.86 -52.64
C ALA A 838 31.50 29.64 -51.88
N GLU A 839 31.96 29.81 -50.63
CA GLU A 839 32.43 28.69 -49.81
C GLU A 839 31.32 27.69 -49.47
N LEU A 840 30.11 28.17 -49.20
CA LEU A 840 28.95 27.29 -48.98
C LEU A 840 28.58 26.50 -50.26
N ARG A 841 28.64 27.12 -51.44
CA ARG A 841 28.41 26.41 -52.70
C ARG A 841 29.45 25.31 -52.94
N LYS A 842 30.72 25.54 -52.58
CA LYS A 842 31.75 24.48 -52.58
C LYS A 842 31.38 23.32 -51.66
N ALA A 843 30.83 23.58 -50.46
CA ALA A 843 30.34 22.51 -49.59
C ALA A 843 29.20 21.70 -50.25
N GLY A 844 28.31 22.36 -50.99
CA GLY A 844 27.30 21.69 -51.82
C GLY A 844 27.91 20.77 -52.88
N GLU A 845 28.94 21.23 -53.60
CA GLU A 845 29.67 20.42 -54.59
C GLU A 845 30.36 19.20 -53.97
N VAL A 846 30.90 19.33 -52.75
CA VAL A 846 31.47 18.20 -52.01
C VAL A 846 30.41 17.12 -51.76
N LEU A 847 29.20 17.50 -51.35
CA LEU A 847 28.12 16.54 -51.13
C LEU A 847 27.61 15.90 -52.42
N ASP A 848 27.56 16.64 -53.54
CA ASP A 848 27.23 16.05 -54.85
C ASP A 848 28.26 14.97 -55.25
N GLU A 849 29.54 15.21 -54.98
CA GLU A 849 30.60 14.24 -55.25
C GLU A 849 30.49 13.00 -54.34
N VAL A 850 30.10 13.17 -53.08
CA VAL A 850 29.77 12.04 -52.18
C VAL A 850 28.62 11.22 -52.78
N VAL A 851 27.55 11.86 -53.26
CA VAL A 851 26.44 11.18 -53.93
C VAL A 851 26.90 10.44 -55.20
N ARG A 852 27.81 11.04 -56.00
CA ARG A 852 28.40 10.40 -57.17
C ARG A 852 29.18 9.14 -56.79
N ILE A 853 30.01 9.20 -55.74
CA ILE A 853 30.76 8.05 -55.23
C ILE A 853 29.79 6.96 -54.74
N LEU A 854 28.75 7.31 -53.98
CA LEU A 854 27.75 6.34 -53.53
C LEU A 854 27.06 5.64 -54.73
N ASN A 855 26.76 6.36 -55.81
CA ASN A 855 26.20 5.76 -57.03
C ASN A 855 27.17 4.84 -57.78
N GLU A 856 28.48 5.08 -57.68
CA GLU A 856 29.53 4.27 -58.32
C GLU A 856 29.69 2.90 -57.63
N TYR A 857 29.53 2.86 -56.31
CA TYR A 857 29.85 1.68 -55.50
C TYR A 857 28.64 0.92 -54.97
N LEU A 858 27.52 1.60 -54.73
CA LEU A 858 26.33 0.97 -54.16
C LEU A 858 25.40 0.49 -55.29
N PRO A 859 24.74 -0.67 -55.13
CA PRO A 859 23.76 -1.12 -56.10
C PRO A 859 22.60 -0.12 -56.20
N GLU A 860 21.98 0.00 -57.38
CA GLU A 860 20.74 0.74 -57.51
C GLU A 860 19.71 0.18 -56.53
N ALA A 861 19.11 1.08 -55.73
CA ALA A 861 18.08 0.71 -54.78
C ALA A 861 16.90 0.09 -55.54
N LYS A 862 16.51 -1.14 -55.17
CA LYS A 862 15.28 -1.76 -55.65
C LYS A 862 14.06 -1.16 -54.99
#